data_AF-A0A938S0X4-F1
#
_entry.id   AF-A0A938S0X4-F1
#
_cell.length_a   1.000
_cell.length_b   1.000
_cell.length_c   1.000
_cell.angle_alpha   90.00
_cell.angle_beta   90.00
_cell.angle_gamma   90.00
#
_symmetry.space_group_name_H-M   'P 1'
#
loop_
_entity.id
_entity.type
_entity.pdbx_description
1 polymer ?
#
loop_
_entity_poly.entity_id
_entity_poly.type
_entity_poly.pdbx_seq_one_letter_code
_entity_poly.pdbx_strand_id
1 'polypeptide(L)'
;MTATLALAIAGCAETSAPPGGTATIPDTAIAPDTGVKFDGFGDVTGKTCKESKECDDGNVCTDDFCSAGKCSNVGNKAECDNKTGTCNAGKCVPKGSTGPDASDGGGSDTGKETAGGDTGGPADTGGPIAGPDLKAGELIISELMYNPYGGGTVSDDSGEWVEVYNPGEKPVDLQGLVVKSNGDTGKFVVPAGVSVGPKAYVLFGSVADETKNGGVKLAAAYATTLKLTNSNDGVTMESNGVVIDAVTYDVTKGWPNLNGVSLSLSPDALDAVKNDNPDAWCGGTALMTSTDKGTPGAANDACKKDTDKDGVPDDIDNCPTVSNPTQFDSDKNGIGDACEGPVPTCGNKTVDTGEACDDGNKQSGDGCSAWCQVEKPVEPGGLVLSEIMYNPAVVEDDVGEWIELYNPTSATIELNGVVLQTGTLSPIQHVVEAGAPIPVPSKGYALLALSPDAAVNGGLPKPSYVYNKIILSSTAATLSIWSAGKEVDKVAYGPGWPLFTGKSLALDPTLLTAADNDAPAAWCKGQSTYGKGDYGSPGAANPSCAGGSDDDDKDGIPDKADNCKEKANPKQEDQDQDTVGDACDNCVDVTNTTQTDSDGDGKGDACEEPGCGNGVVEKGETCDDGNTKFGDGCNAQCQTEVALKPGDLVLSEILPDPASATDDLGEWFEIYNASTTTVELAGLGVKVGTSLKALPSDKSYPLPPGQYAVVARNGDAAQNGGVQGAIALTTLPALGNTSATTIQLESGNKILDSVTYNATGWPKVSSGVALALDPSATAAGGDKLNDNGAAWCYATTPFGKGDKGTPGKANAACPKDSDLDGVLDGVDNCALVKNPDQKDTDKDGLGDLCDNCPTLANPDQADDNGDGKGNLCQDLPTPVCGNGTIEPPETCDDANTKDGDGCSATCQKESAPGSIAVGDLIISEIMANGNGGIGDIGEWFEIANVSGKNLDLNGVTIAGKTSDTPIEIKVPMPLKAGEFAVFGPSSDATKNGGYKPIMTYTQSKFPLGNDDDTLTIKVGALVIDTVTYDDSSVGKWPSVTQGKALQLSADKLDAKANDGKEAWCLATAKIGTAGTHFGTPGMPNTVCGAPPPGSPAPKSAWSSFWAWFFGN
;
A
#
# COMPACT_ATOMS: atom_id res chain seq x y z
N MET A 1 42.81 -27.26 12.22
CA MET A 1 43.24 -28.06 13.40
C MET A 1 42.23 -29.17 13.59
N THR A 2 42.64 -30.31 14.14
CA THR A 2 41.83 -31.52 14.31
C THR A 2 41.12 -31.57 15.66
N ALA A 3 39.88 -32.02 15.71
CA ALA A 3 39.31 -32.69 16.88
C ALA A 3 38.24 -33.70 16.43
N THR A 4 38.49 -34.97 16.69
CA THR A 4 37.55 -36.09 16.48
C THR A 4 37.03 -36.52 17.83
N LEU A 5 35.74 -36.86 17.96
CA LEU A 5 35.35 -37.87 18.94
C LEU A 5 34.12 -38.66 18.47
N ALA A 6 34.24 -39.98 18.52
CA ALA A 6 33.14 -40.91 18.39
C ALA A 6 33.13 -41.77 19.66
N LEU A 7 31.94 -42.21 20.10
CA LEU A 7 31.78 -43.22 21.13
C LEU A 7 30.65 -44.17 20.75
N ALA A 8 30.83 -45.46 21.01
CA ALA A 8 29.86 -46.52 20.73
C ALA A 8 29.81 -47.49 21.92
N ILE A 9 28.73 -48.29 22.03
CA ILE A 9 28.75 -49.77 22.23
C ILE A 9 27.36 -50.33 22.69
N ALA A 10 26.80 -51.22 21.84
CA ALA A 10 26.04 -52.47 22.07
C ALA A 10 24.81 -52.61 23.02
N GLY A 11 23.85 -53.46 22.60
CA GLY A 11 22.89 -54.16 23.49
C GLY A 11 21.77 -54.96 22.78
N CYS A 12 21.84 -56.31 22.83
CA CYS A 12 20.99 -57.34 22.17
C CYS A 12 19.45 -57.28 22.44
N ALA A 13 18.59 -57.61 21.43
CA ALA A 13 17.78 -58.86 21.26
C ALA A 13 16.46 -58.95 22.10
N GLU A 14 15.37 -59.69 21.78
CA GLU A 14 15.15 -60.90 20.95
C GLU A 14 13.62 -61.15 20.64
N THR A 15 13.26 -61.85 19.54
CA THR A 15 11.97 -62.58 19.25
C THR A 15 10.62 -61.80 19.14
N SER A 16 9.51 -62.27 18.51
CA SER A 16 9.10 -63.54 17.86
C SER A 16 8.06 -63.30 16.72
N ALA A 17 7.71 -64.33 15.91
CA ALA A 17 6.88 -64.23 14.69
C ALA A 17 5.69 -65.26 14.62
N PRO A 18 5.28 -65.80 13.44
CA PRO A 18 4.00 -65.58 12.73
C PRO A 18 3.07 -66.85 12.75
N PRO A 19 2.03 -67.15 11.92
CA PRO A 19 1.52 -66.62 10.61
C PRO A 19 0.01 -66.20 10.67
N GLY A 20 -0.83 -66.05 9.63
CA GLY A 20 -0.77 -66.18 8.14
C GLY A 20 -2.21 -66.13 7.57
N GLY A 21 -2.52 -66.05 6.26
CA GLY A 21 -1.73 -65.93 5.02
C GLY A 21 -2.62 -66.22 3.78
N THR A 22 -2.19 -65.84 2.56
CA THR A 22 -2.59 -66.40 1.21
C THR A 22 -4.08 -66.39 0.77
N ALA A 23 -4.48 -66.21 -0.50
CA ALA A 23 -3.81 -65.78 -1.75
C ALA A 23 -4.83 -65.57 -2.91
N THR A 24 -4.40 -64.89 -4.00
CA THR A 24 -4.80 -65.04 -5.44
C THR A 24 -6.22 -64.74 -5.97
N ILE A 25 -6.27 -63.73 -6.86
CA ILE A 25 -6.95 -63.53 -8.19
C ILE A 25 -7.43 -64.80 -8.97
N PRO A 26 -8.25 -64.73 -10.08
CA PRO A 26 -8.87 -63.57 -10.80
C PRO A 26 -10.31 -63.74 -11.39
N ASP A 27 -10.76 -62.73 -12.15
CA ASP A 27 -11.33 -62.80 -13.54
C ASP A 27 -12.85 -62.62 -13.88
N THR A 28 -13.08 -62.09 -15.10
CA THR A 28 -14.28 -62.12 -15.98
C THR A 28 -15.53 -61.24 -15.71
N ALA A 29 -15.43 -59.99 -16.18
CA ALA A 29 -16.24 -59.28 -17.20
C ALA A 29 -17.58 -59.81 -17.80
N ILE A 30 -18.29 -58.85 -18.43
CA ILE A 30 -19.32 -58.90 -19.51
C ILE A 30 -20.82 -58.73 -19.09
N ALA A 31 -21.51 -57.81 -19.80
CA ALA A 31 -22.93 -57.42 -19.71
C ALA A 31 -23.83 -58.28 -20.66
N PRO A 32 -25.06 -57.90 -21.12
CA PRO A 32 -25.99 -56.83 -20.74
C PRO A 32 -27.50 -57.26 -20.63
N ASP A 33 -28.34 -56.26 -20.35
CA ASP A 33 -29.66 -55.97 -20.95
C ASP A 33 -31.03 -56.53 -20.45
N THR A 34 -31.96 -55.57 -20.32
CA THR A 34 -33.44 -55.60 -20.34
C THR A 34 -34.25 -56.41 -19.30
N GLY A 35 -35.18 -55.72 -18.60
CA GLY A 35 -36.11 -56.36 -17.64
C GLY A 35 -37.18 -55.46 -17.02
N VAL A 36 -37.79 -54.56 -17.81
CA VAL A 36 -38.89 -53.61 -17.46
C VAL A 36 -39.89 -54.07 -16.38
N LYS A 37 -40.29 -53.18 -15.44
CA LYS A 37 -41.70 -52.80 -15.15
C LYS A 37 -41.88 -51.68 -14.10
N PHE A 38 -42.63 -50.63 -14.50
CA PHE A 38 -43.49 -49.65 -13.77
C PHE A 38 -43.09 -49.17 -12.36
N ASP A 39 -43.16 -47.87 -12.03
CA ASP A 39 -44.06 -46.81 -12.51
C ASP A 39 -43.42 -45.40 -12.69
N GLY A 40 -43.78 -44.70 -13.79
CA GLY A 40 -43.56 -43.25 -13.98
C GLY A 40 -44.90 -42.50 -13.89
N PHE A 41 -45.00 -41.17 -13.81
CA PHE A 41 -44.11 -40.06 -14.20
C PHE A 41 -44.17 -38.94 -13.11
N GLY A 42 -43.26 -37.97 -13.04
CA GLY A 42 -42.10 -37.72 -13.88
C GLY A 42 -41.35 -36.42 -13.54
N ASP A 43 -40.18 -36.30 -14.15
CA ASP A 43 -39.24 -35.17 -14.17
C ASP A 43 -39.88 -33.85 -14.65
N VAL A 44 -39.30 -32.69 -14.27
CA VAL A 44 -39.54 -31.39 -14.92
C VAL A 44 -38.25 -30.61 -15.16
N THR A 45 -37.21 -31.28 -15.65
CA THR A 45 -36.41 -30.68 -16.71
C THR A 45 -37.27 -30.53 -17.98
N GLY A 46 -37.13 -29.40 -18.68
CA GLY A 46 -37.78 -29.18 -19.99
C GLY A 46 -38.91 -28.14 -20.01
N LYS A 47 -38.54 -26.85 -19.99
CA LYS A 47 -39.26 -25.81 -20.71
C LYS A 47 -38.28 -25.07 -21.61
N THR A 48 -38.42 -25.27 -22.92
CA THR A 48 -37.73 -24.50 -23.96
C THR A 48 -38.60 -23.36 -24.42
N CYS A 49 -38.03 -22.17 -24.63
CA CYS A 49 -38.73 -21.10 -25.35
C CYS A 49 -39.18 -21.61 -26.72
N LYS A 50 -40.46 -21.41 -27.07
CA LYS A 50 -40.88 -21.45 -28.47
C LYS A 50 -40.41 -20.17 -29.16
N GLU A 51 -40.33 -20.18 -30.48
CA GLU A 51 -39.82 -19.09 -31.34
C GLU A 51 -40.69 -17.80 -31.34
N SER A 52 -41.49 -17.56 -30.29
CA SER A 52 -42.48 -16.49 -30.20
C SER A 52 -42.66 -15.94 -28.77
N LYS A 53 -41.56 -15.56 -28.09
CA LYS A 53 -41.48 -14.74 -26.85
C LYS A 53 -42.59 -14.90 -25.77
N GLU A 54 -43.12 -16.11 -25.54
CA GLU A 54 -44.14 -16.40 -24.52
C GLU A 54 -43.85 -17.72 -23.79
N CYS A 55 -44.15 -17.77 -22.49
CA CYS A 55 -44.17 -19.00 -21.68
C CYS A 55 -45.58 -19.62 -21.63
N ASP A 56 -45.68 -20.94 -21.43
CA ASP A 56 -46.96 -21.69 -21.45
C ASP A 56 -47.96 -21.31 -20.32
N ASP A 57 -47.68 -20.30 -19.49
CA ASP A 57 -48.56 -19.70 -18.48
C ASP A 57 -49.00 -18.25 -18.80
N GLY A 58 -48.55 -17.66 -19.91
CA GLY A 58 -49.10 -16.43 -20.48
C GLY A 58 -48.47 -15.10 -20.02
N ASN A 59 -47.25 -15.12 -19.50
CA ASN A 59 -46.48 -13.91 -19.16
C ASN A 59 -45.34 -13.62 -20.17
N VAL A 60 -44.88 -12.37 -20.22
CA VAL A 60 -43.91 -11.82 -21.19
C VAL A 60 -42.61 -11.41 -20.49
N CYS A 61 -41.46 -11.68 -21.14
CA CYS A 61 -40.12 -11.29 -20.67
C CYS A 61 -39.61 -9.99 -21.33
N THR A 62 -38.73 -9.26 -20.64
CA THR A 62 -37.95 -8.12 -21.19
C THR A 62 -36.46 -8.44 -21.22
N ASP A 63 -35.67 -7.71 -22.02
CA ASP A 63 -34.69 -8.33 -22.93
C ASP A 63 -33.26 -8.63 -22.41
N ASP A 64 -32.92 -8.47 -21.12
CA ASP A 64 -31.56 -8.77 -20.61
C ASP A 64 -31.44 -10.09 -19.83
N PHE A 65 -30.37 -10.84 -20.15
CA PHE A 65 -29.94 -12.14 -19.61
C PHE A 65 -30.80 -13.38 -19.91
N CYS A 66 -30.86 -13.74 -21.19
CA CYS A 66 -31.26 -15.08 -21.65
C CYS A 66 -30.07 -15.87 -22.23
N SER A 67 -29.07 -16.19 -21.40
CA SER A 67 -27.81 -16.84 -21.82
C SER A 67 -27.46 -18.13 -21.06
N ALA A 68 -28.45 -18.82 -20.47
CA ALA A 68 -28.26 -20.15 -19.85
C ALA A 68 -29.52 -21.06 -19.83
N GLY A 69 -30.65 -20.63 -20.41
CA GLY A 69 -31.85 -21.47 -20.54
C GLY A 69 -32.59 -21.83 -19.25
N LYS A 70 -32.40 -21.09 -18.14
CA LYS A 70 -33.15 -21.23 -16.88
C LYS A 70 -33.43 -19.88 -16.23
N CYS A 71 -34.59 -19.74 -15.59
CA CYS A 71 -34.99 -18.56 -14.82
C CYS A 71 -34.98 -18.87 -13.31
N SER A 72 -34.65 -17.87 -12.48
CA SER A 72 -34.83 -17.90 -11.02
C SER A 72 -35.61 -16.66 -10.56
N ASN A 73 -36.14 -16.67 -9.32
CA ASN A 73 -37.10 -15.67 -8.83
C ASN A 73 -36.67 -15.09 -7.48
N VAL A 74 -36.73 -13.75 -7.31
CA VAL A 74 -36.77 -13.08 -6.00
C VAL A 74 -37.68 -11.83 -6.05
N GLY A 75 -38.59 -11.69 -5.07
CA GLY A 75 -39.40 -10.49 -4.79
C GLY A 75 -40.65 -10.28 -5.68
N ASN A 76 -41.80 -9.75 -5.19
CA ASN A 76 -42.13 -9.22 -3.86
C ASN A 76 -43.65 -9.20 -3.57
N LYS A 77 -44.02 -9.28 -2.28
CA LYS A 77 -45.31 -8.94 -1.61
C LYS A 77 -46.68 -9.41 -2.16
N ALA A 78 -47.39 -10.16 -1.31
CA ALA A 78 -48.84 -9.99 -1.07
C ALA A 78 -49.22 -10.40 0.37
N GLU A 79 -49.87 -9.50 1.12
CA GLU A 79 -50.53 -9.84 2.39
C GLU A 79 -51.95 -10.37 2.12
N CYS A 80 -52.40 -11.40 2.88
CA CYS A 80 -53.80 -11.80 2.96
C CYS A 80 -54.13 -12.42 4.32
N ASP A 81 -55.22 -11.96 4.94
CA ASP A 81 -55.73 -12.44 6.23
C ASP A 81 -56.54 -13.74 6.09
N ASN A 82 -56.15 -14.75 6.87
CA ASN A 82 -56.72 -16.09 6.86
C ASN A 82 -58.02 -16.20 7.67
N LYS A 83 -59.13 -15.60 7.20
CA LYS A 83 -60.44 -15.82 7.86
C LYS A 83 -61.73 -15.93 7.03
N THR A 84 -61.82 -15.41 5.79
CA THR A 84 -63.13 -15.41 5.07
C THR A 84 -63.14 -15.71 3.57
N GLY A 85 -61.99 -15.84 2.88
CA GLY A 85 -61.86 -16.41 1.53
C GLY A 85 -62.88 -15.99 0.44
N THR A 86 -62.65 -14.87 -0.26
CA THR A 86 -63.20 -14.59 -1.61
C THR A 86 -62.54 -13.35 -2.24
N CYS A 87 -62.37 -13.31 -3.57
CA CYS A 87 -61.80 -12.18 -4.32
C CYS A 87 -62.87 -11.34 -5.04
N ASN A 88 -62.62 -10.04 -5.25
CA ASN A 88 -63.13 -9.14 -6.31
C ASN A 88 -62.30 -7.83 -6.26
N ALA A 89 -61.68 -7.26 -7.30
CA ALA A 89 -62.03 -6.94 -8.69
C ALA A 89 -62.58 -5.49 -8.89
N GLY A 90 -61.92 -4.66 -9.72
CA GLY A 90 -62.51 -3.44 -10.32
C GLY A 90 -61.64 -2.16 -10.31
N LYS A 91 -61.56 -1.44 -11.45
CA LYS A 91 -60.90 -0.13 -11.63
C LYS A 91 -61.89 1.05 -11.42
N CYS A 92 -61.38 2.26 -11.10
CA CYS A 92 -61.66 3.58 -11.75
C CYS A 92 -61.61 4.83 -10.81
N VAL A 93 -61.12 5.95 -11.36
CA VAL A 93 -60.99 7.34 -10.84
C VAL A 93 -62.26 8.18 -11.15
N PRO A 94 -62.41 9.50 -10.82
CA PRO A 94 -61.77 10.41 -9.83
C PRO A 94 -62.81 11.28 -9.03
N LYS A 95 -62.39 12.35 -8.30
CA LYS A 95 -62.86 13.77 -8.45
C LYS A 95 -62.79 14.69 -7.19
N GLY A 96 -61.92 15.72 -7.26
CA GLY A 96 -62.26 17.15 -7.08
C GLY A 96 -62.64 17.77 -5.71
N SER A 97 -61.75 18.66 -5.24
CA SER A 97 -61.99 20.03 -4.70
C SER A 97 -62.91 20.29 -3.48
N THR A 98 -62.36 20.94 -2.44
CA THR A 98 -62.53 22.40 -2.13
C THR A 98 -61.64 22.83 -0.94
N GLY A 99 -60.99 24.01 -1.00
CA GLY A 99 -60.37 24.71 0.16
C GLY A 99 -61.35 25.70 0.84
N PRO A 100 -60.93 26.78 1.54
CA PRO A 100 -59.57 27.37 1.65
C PRO A 100 -59.17 27.83 3.10
N ASP A 101 -58.30 28.86 3.19
CA ASP A 101 -57.75 29.61 4.37
C ASP A 101 -56.62 28.88 5.16
N ALA A 102 -55.34 29.36 5.16
CA ALA A 102 -54.73 30.59 5.72
C ALA A 102 -54.39 30.47 7.23
N SER A 103 -53.29 30.98 7.81
CA SER A 103 -52.01 31.57 7.33
C SER A 103 -51.04 31.75 8.53
N ASP A 104 -49.78 32.14 8.26
CA ASP A 104 -48.78 32.78 9.17
C ASP A 104 -48.05 32.03 10.32
N GLY A 105 -46.74 32.35 10.42
CA GLY A 105 -45.95 32.46 11.66
C GLY A 105 -45.24 31.20 12.18
N GLY A 106 -43.95 31.19 12.58
CA GLY A 106 -42.92 32.26 12.64
C GLY A 106 -42.37 32.49 14.06
N GLY A 107 -41.07 32.23 14.28
CA GLY A 107 -40.33 32.41 15.57
C GLY A 107 -39.64 31.10 16.01
N SER A 108 -38.35 31.02 16.37
CA SER A 108 -37.54 31.87 17.28
C SER A 108 -38.14 31.86 18.70
N ASP A 109 -37.44 31.50 19.79
CA ASP A 109 -36.05 31.86 20.13
C ASP A 109 -35.42 30.88 21.17
N THR A 110 -34.13 31.09 21.44
CA THR A 110 -33.20 30.54 22.45
C THR A 110 -33.72 30.19 23.86
N GLY A 111 -33.05 29.23 24.52
CA GLY A 111 -33.16 28.95 25.96
C GLY A 111 -32.14 27.89 26.46
N LYS A 112 -31.42 28.18 27.55
CA LYS A 112 -30.25 27.44 28.05
C LYS A 112 -30.46 26.98 29.51
N GLU A 113 -29.74 25.92 29.92
CA GLU A 113 -29.58 25.40 31.31
C GLU A 113 -30.81 24.63 31.86
N THR A 114 -30.71 23.69 32.82
CA THR A 114 -29.69 23.38 33.85
C THR A 114 -29.60 21.86 34.11
N ALA A 115 -28.55 21.41 34.80
CA ALA A 115 -28.41 20.04 35.31
C ALA A 115 -29.27 19.78 36.57
N GLY A 116 -29.64 18.52 36.80
CA GLY A 116 -30.25 18.04 38.04
C GLY A 116 -30.50 16.53 37.98
N GLY A 117 -29.74 15.75 38.75
CA GLY A 117 -29.91 14.29 38.83
C GLY A 117 -30.90 13.87 39.92
N ASP A 118 -31.45 12.66 39.78
CA ASP A 118 -32.12 11.93 40.85
C ASP A 118 -31.82 10.43 40.71
N THR A 119 -31.85 9.69 41.83
CA THR A 119 -31.30 8.33 41.96
C THR A 119 -32.39 7.29 42.22
N GLY A 120 -32.36 6.17 41.49
CA GLY A 120 -33.06 4.94 41.88
C GLY A 120 -33.68 4.14 40.72
N GLY A 121 -33.12 2.97 40.43
CA GLY A 121 -33.79 1.93 39.63
C GLY A 121 -34.55 0.93 40.54
N PRO A 122 -34.92 -0.27 40.04
CA PRO A 122 -34.97 -0.72 38.64
C PRO A 122 -36.42 -0.96 38.17
N ALA A 123 -36.65 -0.92 36.85
CA ALA A 123 -37.94 -1.28 36.26
C ALA A 123 -37.78 -2.45 35.28
N ASP A 124 -37.98 -3.67 35.79
CA ASP A 124 -38.26 -4.84 34.94
C ASP A 124 -39.66 -4.68 34.32
N THR A 125 -39.70 -4.58 32.98
CA THR A 125 -40.92 -4.83 32.20
C THR A 125 -40.58 -5.65 30.95
N GLY A 126 -40.21 -6.91 31.15
CA GLY A 126 -40.03 -7.87 30.07
C GLY A 126 -41.23 -7.99 29.12
N GLY A 127 -41.07 -7.48 27.91
CA GLY A 127 -41.77 -7.89 26.69
C GLY A 127 -40.72 -8.06 25.58
N PRO A 128 -40.95 -8.90 24.56
CA PRO A 128 -39.99 -9.05 23.46
C PRO A 128 -39.89 -7.71 22.73
N ILE A 129 -38.73 -7.07 22.86
CA ILE A 129 -38.35 -5.93 22.01
C ILE A 129 -38.26 -6.49 20.60
N ALA A 130 -39.04 -5.95 19.66
CA ALA A 130 -38.94 -6.34 18.26
C ALA A 130 -37.55 -5.93 17.76
N GLY A 131 -36.85 -6.86 17.10
CA GLY A 131 -35.57 -6.57 16.48
C GLY A 131 -35.73 -5.63 15.27
N PRO A 132 -34.62 -5.18 14.66
CA PRO A 132 -34.68 -4.38 13.43
C PRO A 132 -35.36 -5.15 12.28
N ASP A 133 -36.09 -4.44 11.41
CA ASP A 133 -36.74 -5.02 10.23
C ASP A 133 -35.69 -5.31 9.14
N LEU A 134 -35.00 -6.43 9.30
CA LEU A 134 -33.89 -6.89 8.45
C LEU A 134 -34.26 -8.10 7.61
N LYS A 135 -33.61 -8.24 6.47
CA LYS A 135 -33.67 -9.39 5.57
C LYS A 135 -32.36 -10.18 5.58
N ALA A 136 -32.42 -11.42 5.10
CA ALA A 136 -31.23 -12.23 4.86
C ALA A 136 -30.19 -11.47 4.00
N GLY A 137 -28.94 -11.47 4.44
CA GLY A 137 -27.81 -10.77 3.79
C GLY A 137 -27.69 -9.27 4.08
N GLU A 138 -28.57 -8.66 4.89
CA GLU A 138 -28.43 -7.22 5.26
C GLU A 138 -27.39 -6.97 6.36
N LEU A 139 -26.88 -8.02 7.04
CA LEU A 139 -25.71 -8.03 7.91
C LEU A 139 -24.95 -9.35 7.71
N ILE A 140 -23.62 -9.34 7.79
CA ILE A 140 -22.74 -10.50 7.51
C ILE A 140 -21.86 -10.77 8.74
N ILE A 141 -21.67 -12.03 9.14
CA ILE A 141 -20.63 -12.45 10.09
C ILE A 141 -19.29 -12.43 9.34
N SER A 142 -18.38 -11.56 9.75
CA SER A 142 -17.10 -11.30 9.06
C SER A 142 -15.90 -11.93 9.75
N GLU A 143 -15.89 -12.05 11.07
CA GLU A 143 -14.76 -12.61 11.81
C GLU A 143 -15.22 -13.29 13.11
N LEU A 144 -14.55 -14.39 13.50
CA LEU A 144 -14.88 -15.20 14.67
C LEU A 144 -13.61 -15.60 15.43
N MET A 145 -13.48 -15.19 16.71
CA MET A 145 -12.49 -15.76 17.62
C MET A 145 -13.17 -16.83 18.49
N TYR A 146 -12.85 -18.09 18.22
CA TYR A 146 -13.51 -19.26 18.82
C TYR A 146 -12.54 -20.25 19.51
N ASN A 147 -11.24 -19.94 19.48
CA ASN A 147 -10.16 -20.74 20.06
C ASN A 147 -8.96 -19.84 20.43
N PRO A 148 -9.13 -18.81 21.29
CA PRO A 148 -8.05 -17.91 21.68
C PRO A 148 -6.96 -18.65 22.47
N TYR A 149 -5.72 -18.12 22.49
CA TYR A 149 -4.57 -18.84 23.01
C TYR A 149 -4.61 -19.01 24.54
N GLY A 150 -5.21 -20.10 25.01
CA GLY A 150 -5.37 -20.44 26.44
C GLY A 150 -4.07 -20.69 27.24
N GLY A 151 -2.90 -20.39 26.67
CA GLY A 151 -1.62 -20.29 27.38
C GLY A 151 -1.19 -18.84 27.71
N GLY A 152 -2.02 -17.84 27.37
CA GLY A 152 -1.77 -16.41 27.55
C GLY A 152 -2.49 -15.78 28.75
N THR A 153 -2.73 -14.46 28.68
CA THR A 153 -3.31 -13.63 29.74
C THR A 153 -4.82 -13.77 29.94
N VAL A 154 -5.54 -14.32 28.95
CA VAL A 154 -7.00 -14.50 29.00
C VAL A 154 -7.38 -15.97 28.84
N SER A 155 -8.46 -16.40 29.49
CA SER A 155 -8.98 -17.76 29.35
C SER A 155 -9.75 -17.92 28.04
N ASP A 156 -9.77 -19.14 27.51
CA ASP A 156 -10.63 -19.61 26.40
C ASP A 156 -12.01 -18.89 26.33
N ASP A 157 -12.91 -19.20 27.28
CA ASP A 157 -14.24 -18.59 27.42
C ASP A 157 -14.29 -17.05 27.52
N SER A 158 -13.18 -16.37 27.85
CA SER A 158 -13.14 -14.90 28.03
C SER A 158 -12.68 -14.16 26.79
N GLY A 159 -11.91 -14.81 25.90
CA GLY A 159 -11.40 -14.24 24.65
C GLY A 159 -12.28 -14.50 23.42
N GLU A 160 -13.43 -15.17 23.58
CA GLU A 160 -14.36 -15.46 22.49
C GLU A 160 -15.13 -14.21 22.03
N TRP A 161 -15.22 -14.01 20.71
CA TRP A 161 -16.02 -12.95 20.10
C TRP A 161 -16.46 -13.25 18.66
N VAL A 162 -17.49 -12.51 18.24
CA VAL A 162 -18.15 -12.54 16.94
C VAL A 162 -18.18 -11.12 16.40
N GLU A 163 -17.70 -10.94 15.17
CA GLU A 163 -17.82 -9.68 14.44
C GLU A 163 -18.94 -9.74 13.39
N VAL A 164 -19.65 -8.62 13.26
CA VAL A 164 -20.72 -8.41 12.28
C VAL A 164 -20.43 -7.17 11.44
N TYR A 165 -20.47 -7.35 10.12
CA TYR A 165 -20.30 -6.32 9.10
C TYR A 165 -21.65 -5.85 8.54
N ASN A 166 -21.75 -4.55 8.26
CA ASN A 166 -22.88 -3.94 7.56
C ASN A 166 -22.51 -3.60 6.10
N PRO A 167 -22.91 -4.41 5.10
CA PRO A 167 -22.65 -4.13 3.69
C PRO A 167 -23.49 -2.95 3.14
N GLY A 168 -24.48 -2.45 3.88
CA GLY A 168 -25.39 -1.39 3.45
C GLY A 168 -24.80 0.02 3.48
N GLU A 169 -25.45 0.92 2.73
CA GLU A 169 -25.12 2.36 2.68
C GLU A 169 -25.80 3.19 3.80
N LYS A 170 -26.35 2.52 4.83
CA LYS A 170 -27.03 3.19 5.96
C LYS A 170 -26.67 2.53 7.29
N PRO A 171 -26.63 3.30 8.40
CA PRO A 171 -26.53 2.72 9.73
C PRO A 171 -27.71 1.79 10.03
N VAL A 172 -27.44 0.71 10.76
CA VAL A 172 -28.45 -0.24 11.26
C VAL A 172 -28.43 -0.20 12.79
N ASP A 173 -29.59 0.09 13.39
CA ASP A 173 -29.82 -0.14 14.83
C ASP A 173 -29.98 -1.64 15.07
N LEU A 174 -29.20 -2.19 15.99
CA LEU A 174 -29.13 -3.63 16.25
C LEU A 174 -29.96 -4.04 17.47
N GLN A 175 -30.63 -3.11 18.16
CA GLN A 175 -31.44 -3.41 19.33
C GLN A 175 -32.43 -4.55 19.06
N GLY A 176 -32.33 -5.64 19.83
CA GLY A 176 -33.22 -6.80 19.71
C GLY A 176 -32.82 -7.82 18.64
N LEU A 177 -31.72 -7.62 17.91
CA LEU A 177 -31.08 -8.69 17.12
C LEU A 177 -30.67 -9.84 18.05
N VAL A 178 -30.89 -11.09 17.63
CA VAL A 178 -30.57 -12.30 18.41
C VAL A 178 -29.38 -13.01 17.78
N VAL A 179 -28.31 -13.22 18.54
CA VAL A 179 -27.15 -14.02 18.14
C VAL A 179 -27.18 -15.35 18.89
N LYS A 180 -26.97 -16.46 18.20
CA LYS A 180 -27.07 -17.84 18.74
C LYS A 180 -25.82 -18.66 18.40
N SER A 181 -25.48 -19.60 19.28
CA SER A 181 -24.57 -20.72 18.98
C SER A 181 -25.45 -21.91 18.58
N ASN A 182 -24.98 -22.71 17.63
CA ASN A 182 -25.71 -23.86 17.12
C ASN A 182 -25.36 -25.16 17.86
N GLY A 183 -24.24 -25.18 18.60
CA GLY A 183 -23.77 -26.26 19.46
C GLY A 183 -24.32 -26.23 20.89
N ASP A 184 -24.82 -25.08 21.36
CA ASP A 184 -25.47 -24.92 22.66
C ASP A 184 -26.89 -24.32 22.53
N THR A 185 -27.60 -24.22 23.66
CA THR A 185 -28.87 -23.49 23.81
C THR A 185 -28.67 -21.99 24.05
N GLY A 186 -27.42 -21.52 24.03
CA GLY A 186 -27.03 -20.14 24.25
C GLY A 186 -27.60 -19.16 23.22
N LYS A 187 -28.09 -18.02 23.72
CA LYS A 187 -28.53 -16.90 22.90
C LYS A 187 -28.23 -15.57 23.59
N PHE A 188 -27.71 -14.64 22.81
CA PHE A 188 -27.53 -13.25 23.15
C PHE A 188 -28.60 -12.40 22.45
N VAL A 189 -29.08 -11.35 23.11
CA VAL A 189 -29.99 -10.36 22.50
C VAL A 189 -29.34 -9.00 22.64
N VAL A 190 -29.08 -8.34 21.52
CA VAL A 190 -28.35 -7.08 21.45
C VAL A 190 -29.13 -5.98 22.21
N PRO A 191 -28.49 -5.26 23.15
CA PRO A 191 -29.15 -4.23 23.95
C PRO A 191 -29.45 -2.94 23.17
N ALA A 192 -30.19 -2.03 23.80
CA ALA A 192 -30.48 -0.71 23.23
C ALA A 192 -29.21 0.14 23.06
N GLY A 193 -29.17 0.95 22.01
CA GLY A 193 -28.07 1.90 21.75
C GLY A 193 -26.86 1.31 21.02
N VAL A 194 -26.94 0.03 20.60
CA VAL A 194 -25.94 -0.60 19.73
C VAL A 194 -26.36 -0.44 18.28
N SER A 195 -25.51 0.19 17.47
CA SER A 195 -25.74 0.36 16.03
C SER A 195 -24.44 0.19 15.25
N VAL A 196 -24.53 -0.36 14.04
CA VAL A 196 -23.40 -0.47 13.11
C VAL A 196 -23.56 0.54 11.97
N GLY A 197 -22.50 1.31 11.69
CA GLY A 197 -22.48 2.28 10.60
C GLY A 197 -22.50 1.63 9.20
N PRO A 198 -22.70 2.39 8.12
CA PRO A 198 -22.55 1.86 6.76
C PRO A 198 -21.09 1.42 6.52
N LYS A 199 -20.89 0.25 5.90
CA LYS A 199 -19.56 -0.37 5.68
C LYS A 199 -18.72 -0.53 6.95
N ALA A 200 -19.35 -0.57 8.12
CA ALA A 200 -18.66 -0.68 9.40
C ALA A 200 -18.84 -2.07 10.02
N TYR A 201 -18.01 -2.34 11.03
CA TYR A 201 -17.96 -3.58 11.80
C TYR A 201 -18.44 -3.32 13.23
N VAL A 202 -18.94 -4.36 13.89
CA VAL A 202 -19.40 -4.32 15.28
C VAL A 202 -19.14 -5.67 15.95
N LEU A 203 -18.70 -5.65 17.23
CA LEU A 203 -18.25 -6.86 17.92
C LEU A 203 -19.11 -7.20 19.13
N PHE A 204 -19.36 -8.50 19.29
CA PHE A 204 -20.01 -9.11 20.44
C PHE A 204 -19.08 -10.19 21.01
N GLY A 205 -18.79 -10.12 22.31
CA GLY A 205 -17.85 -11.05 22.97
C GLY A 205 -18.31 -11.41 24.37
N SER A 206 -17.66 -12.38 25.01
CA SER A 206 -18.10 -12.84 26.33
C SER A 206 -17.86 -11.78 27.43
N VAL A 207 -16.68 -11.16 27.46
CA VAL A 207 -16.28 -10.23 28.52
C VAL A 207 -16.17 -8.79 28.00
N ALA A 208 -16.94 -7.86 28.58
CA ALA A 208 -16.96 -6.44 28.19
C ALA A 208 -15.67 -5.67 28.53
N ASP A 209 -14.87 -6.22 29.43
CA ASP A 209 -13.65 -5.63 29.94
C ASP A 209 -12.50 -5.96 28.99
N GLU A 210 -12.01 -4.95 28.27
CA GLU A 210 -10.96 -5.08 27.24
C GLU A 210 -9.68 -5.71 27.82
N THR A 211 -9.40 -5.52 29.12
CA THR A 211 -8.25 -6.10 29.83
C THR A 211 -8.35 -7.62 30.02
N LYS A 212 -9.57 -8.17 29.95
CA LYS A 212 -9.90 -9.58 30.25
C LYS A 212 -10.38 -10.36 29.01
N ASN A 213 -10.56 -9.70 27.88
CA ASN A 213 -11.08 -10.31 26.64
C ASN A 213 -10.06 -10.39 25.48
N GLY A 214 -8.82 -9.97 25.72
CA GLY A 214 -7.75 -9.95 24.71
C GLY A 214 -7.57 -8.60 24.01
N GLY A 215 -7.96 -7.48 24.65
CA GLY A 215 -7.78 -6.13 24.11
C GLY A 215 -8.84 -5.73 23.07
N VAL A 216 -10.00 -6.40 23.07
CA VAL A 216 -11.01 -6.27 22.03
C VAL A 216 -12.16 -5.38 22.48
N LYS A 217 -12.35 -4.26 21.79
CA LYS A 217 -13.44 -3.31 22.07
C LYS A 217 -14.79 -3.83 21.59
N LEU A 218 -15.62 -4.29 22.53
CA LEU A 218 -16.95 -4.82 22.25
C LEU A 218 -18.02 -3.73 22.25
N ALA A 219 -18.99 -3.84 21.33
CA ALA A 219 -20.17 -2.98 21.33
C ALA A 219 -21.22 -3.45 22.36
N ALA A 220 -21.26 -4.77 22.63
CA ALA A 220 -21.97 -5.33 23.76
C ALA A 220 -21.40 -6.72 24.12
N ALA A 221 -21.44 -7.07 25.41
CA ALA A 221 -20.98 -8.38 25.88
C ALA A 221 -22.13 -9.35 26.14
N TYR A 222 -21.93 -10.61 25.78
CA TYR A 222 -22.88 -11.69 25.97
C TYR A 222 -22.65 -12.50 27.26
N ALA A 223 -21.58 -12.24 28.03
CA ALA A 223 -21.25 -12.95 29.26
C ALA A 223 -21.21 -14.48 29.02
N THR A 224 -21.93 -15.24 29.83
CA THR A 224 -22.08 -16.70 29.69
C THR A 224 -23.34 -17.11 28.92
N THR A 225 -24.00 -16.19 28.20
CA THR A 225 -25.27 -16.46 27.48
C THR A 225 -25.07 -17.01 26.07
N LEU A 226 -23.87 -16.85 25.52
CA LEU A 226 -23.38 -17.47 24.30
C LEU A 226 -22.01 -18.08 24.64
N LYS A 227 -21.68 -19.20 24.02
CA LYS A 227 -20.36 -19.83 24.09
C LYS A 227 -20.07 -20.42 22.72
N LEU A 228 -18.85 -20.24 22.23
CA LEU A 228 -18.36 -20.88 21.02
C LEU A 228 -17.66 -22.20 21.40
N THR A 229 -17.26 -23.01 20.42
CA THR A 229 -16.46 -24.21 20.70
C THR A 229 -15.28 -24.33 19.75
N ASN A 230 -14.13 -24.77 20.27
CA ASN A 230 -12.82 -24.88 19.61
C ASN A 230 -12.75 -25.98 18.51
N SER A 231 -13.92 -26.44 18.02
CA SER A 231 -14.05 -27.49 17.02
C SER A 231 -15.24 -27.25 16.09
N ASN A 232 -16.41 -27.82 16.39
CA ASN A 232 -17.56 -27.77 15.51
C ASN A 232 -18.72 -27.02 16.19
N ASP A 233 -19.01 -25.82 15.73
CA ASP A 233 -20.14 -25.00 16.14
C ASP A 233 -20.65 -24.17 14.94
N GLY A 234 -21.60 -23.29 15.17
CA GLY A 234 -21.94 -22.23 14.24
C GLY A 234 -22.59 -21.05 14.95
N VAL A 235 -22.44 -19.87 14.38
CA VAL A 235 -23.08 -18.64 14.85
C VAL A 235 -24.25 -18.31 13.93
N THR A 236 -25.36 -17.84 14.48
CA THR A 236 -26.56 -17.48 13.70
C THR A 236 -27.17 -16.19 14.21
N MET A 237 -27.39 -15.24 13.30
CA MET A 237 -28.07 -13.98 13.55
C MET A 237 -29.54 -14.06 13.12
N GLU A 238 -30.46 -13.69 14.00
CA GLU A 238 -31.90 -13.70 13.73
C GLU A 238 -32.55 -12.40 14.21
N SER A 239 -33.36 -11.77 13.35
CA SER A 239 -34.23 -10.65 13.73
C SER A 239 -35.68 -10.97 13.40
N ASN A 240 -36.59 -10.77 14.37
CA ASN A 240 -38.03 -11.00 14.23
C ASN A 240 -38.43 -12.39 13.66
N GLY A 241 -37.59 -13.42 13.84
CA GLY A 241 -37.79 -14.77 13.31
C GLY A 241 -37.25 -15.01 11.89
N VAL A 242 -36.55 -14.03 11.30
CA VAL A 242 -35.82 -14.14 10.03
C VAL A 242 -34.34 -14.33 10.35
N VAL A 243 -33.73 -15.41 9.83
CA VAL A 243 -32.27 -15.56 9.84
C VAL A 243 -31.68 -14.53 8.89
N ILE A 244 -30.79 -13.69 9.42
CA ILE A 244 -30.11 -12.63 8.67
C ILE A 244 -28.87 -13.21 8.01
N ASP A 245 -28.10 -13.97 8.77
CA ASP A 245 -26.91 -14.68 8.33
C ASP A 245 -26.57 -15.80 9.34
N ALA A 246 -25.84 -16.83 8.89
CA ALA A 246 -25.41 -17.95 9.72
C ALA A 246 -24.11 -18.56 9.17
N VAL A 247 -23.14 -18.80 10.04
CA VAL A 247 -21.86 -19.44 9.70
C VAL A 247 -21.71 -20.70 10.53
N THR A 248 -21.45 -21.85 9.90
CA THR A 248 -21.22 -23.12 10.61
C THR A 248 -19.82 -23.65 10.29
N TYR A 249 -18.90 -23.52 11.25
CA TYR A 249 -17.53 -23.94 11.08
C TYR A 249 -17.34 -25.40 11.56
N ASP A 250 -16.66 -26.19 10.74
CA ASP A 250 -16.42 -27.62 10.99
C ASP A 250 -15.01 -27.98 10.55
N VAL A 251 -14.15 -28.26 11.51
CA VAL A 251 -12.72 -28.52 11.28
C VAL A 251 -12.49 -29.81 10.49
N THR A 252 -13.49 -30.68 10.39
CA THR A 252 -13.45 -31.89 9.55
C THR A 252 -13.84 -31.62 8.08
N LYS A 253 -14.37 -30.42 7.78
CA LYS A 253 -14.74 -29.96 6.43
C LYS A 253 -13.79 -28.90 5.86
N GLY A 254 -12.59 -28.75 6.44
CA GLY A 254 -11.56 -27.86 5.91
C GLY A 254 -11.66 -26.40 6.37
N TRP A 255 -12.42 -26.12 7.43
CA TRP A 255 -12.37 -24.82 8.12
C TRP A 255 -11.07 -24.69 8.93
N PRO A 256 -10.36 -23.54 8.90
CA PRO A 256 -9.17 -23.30 9.70
C PRO A 256 -9.38 -23.53 11.20
N ASN A 257 -8.53 -24.34 11.84
CA ASN A 257 -8.44 -24.48 13.30
C ASN A 257 -7.04 -24.14 13.77
N LEU A 258 -6.88 -22.90 14.22
CA LEU A 258 -5.61 -22.33 14.62
C LEU A 258 -5.78 -21.73 16.03
N ASN A 259 -5.06 -22.28 16.99
CA ASN A 259 -5.07 -21.83 18.38
C ASN A 259 -4.47 -20.42 18.48
N GLY A 260 -5.22 -19.46 19.01
CA GLY A 260 -4.85 -18.05 19.08
C GLY A 260 -5.02 -17.29 17.77
N VAL A 261 -5.86 -17.75 16.85
CA VAL A 261 -6.04 -17.08 15.55
C VAL A 261 -7.53 -17.07 15.21
N SER A 262 -8.06 -15.89 14.92
CA SER A 262 -9.43 -15.72 14.46
C SER A 262 -9.64 -16.40 13.11
N LEU A 263 -10.89 -16.73 12.85
CA LEU A 263 -11.39 -17.18 11.57
C LEU A 263 -11.92 -15.94 10.83
N SER A 264 -11.19 -15.46 9.82
CA SER A 264 -11.44 -14.20 9.12
C SER A 264 -11.98 -14.47 7.71
N LEU A 265 -13.10 -13.84 7.34
CA LEU A 265 -13.72 -13.94 6.02
C LEU A 265 -13.02 -13.02 5.01
N SER A 266 -12.67 -13.54 3.84
CA SER A 266 -12.03 -12.74 2.79
C SER A 266 -12.93 -11.58 2.32
N PRO A 267 -12.41 -10.34 2.09
CA PRO A 267 -13.24 -9.19 1.71
C PRO A 267 -14.03 -9.35 0.40
N ASP A 268 -13.60 -10.20 -0.53
CA ASP A 268 -14.34 -10.54 -1.76
C ASP A 268 -15.50 -11.54 -1.54
N ALA A 269 -15.62 -12.06 -0.31
CA ALA A 269 -16.62 -13.00 0.15
C ALA A 269 -17.59 -12.47 1.23
N LEU A 270 -17.63 -11.14 1.45
CA LEU A 270 -18.58 -10.44 2.35
C LEU A 270 -20.05 -10.52 1.86
N ASP A 271 -20.63 -11.72 1.88
CA ASP A 271 -21.97 -12.08 1.41
C ASP A 271 -22.47 -13.32 2.19
N ALA A 272 -23.74 -13.31 2.60
CA ALA A 272 -24.36 -14.31 3.50
C ALA A 272 -24.67 -15.67 2.85
N VAL A 273 -24.08 -15.94 1.68
CA VAL A 273 -24.07 -17.25 1.01
C VAL A 273 -22.64 -17.65 0.64
N LYS A 274 -21.75 -16.69 0.33
CA LYS A 274 -20.33 -16.97 0.15
C LYS A 274 -19.62 -17.32 1.46
N ASN A 275 -20.02 -16.72 2.57
CA ASN A 275 -19.47 -16.99 3.90
C ASN A 275 -19.83 -18.39 4.46
N ASP A 276 -20.73 -19.14 3.83
CA ASP A 276 -20.95 -20.58 4.10
C ASP A 276 -19.82 -21.48 3.56
N ASN A 277 -18.95 -20.98 2.67
CA ASN A 277 -17.88 -21.76 2.05
C ASN A 277 -16.59 -21.71 2.89
N PRO A 278 -16.04 -22.84 3.39
CA PRO A 278 -14.76 -22.85 4.11
C PRO A 278 -13.60 -22.22 3.34
N ASP A 279 -13.58 -22.30 2.00
CA ASP A 279 -12.50 -21.72 1.17
C ASP A 279 -12.52 -20.18 1.16
N ALA A 280 -13.59 -19.55 1.68
CA ALA A 280 -13.69 -18.10 1.84
C ALA A 280 -13.06 -17.59 3.15
N TRP A 281 -12.66 -18.49 4.06
CA TRP A 281 -12.14 -18.15 5.38
C TRP A 281 -10.70 -18.60 5.58
N CYS A 282 -9.93 -17.76 6.24
CA CYS A 282 -8.53 -18.00 6.57
C CYS A 282 -8.25 -17.61 8.03
N GLY A 283 -7.03 -17.88 8.49
CA GLY A 283 -6.59 -17.44 9.82
C GLY A 283 -6.18 -15.97 9.81
N GLY A 284 -6.63 -15.22 10.82
CA GLY A 284 -6.20 -13.85 11.06
C GLY A 284 -4.67 -13.67 11.07
N THR A 285 -4.21 -12.64 10.38
CA THR A 285 -2.78 -12.35 10.12
C THR A 285 -2.23 -11.28 11.05
N ALA A 286 -3.01 -10.23 11.30
CA ALA A 286 -2.67 -9.10 12.16
C ALA A 286 -2.59 -9.52 13.63
N LEU A 287 -1.64 -8.96 14.37
CA LEU A 287 -1.37 -9.30 15.76
C LEU A 287 -2.25 -8.44 16.68
N MET A 288 -3.12 -9.07 17.49
CA MET A 288 -4.01 -8.39 18.44
C MET A 288 -3.38 -8.30 19.83
N THR A 289 -2.85 -9.42 20.33
CA THR A 289 -2.14 -9.53 21.61
C THR A 289 -0.72 -10.07 21.34
N SER A 290 0.10 -10.28 22.37
CA SER A 290 1.42 -10.91 22.17
C SER A 290 1.35 -12.34 21.63
N THR A 291 0.17 -12.98 21.60
CA THR A 291 -0.05 -14.33 21.08
C THR A 291 -1.19 -14.45 20.06
N ASP A 292 -2.26 -13.66 20.20
CA ASP A 292 -3.48 -13.83 19.41
C ASP A 292 -3.51 -12.96 18.15
N LYS A 293 -4.16 -13.44 17.09
CA LYS A 293 -4.28 -12.77 15.79
C LYS A 293 -5.72 -12.63 15.30
N GLY A 294 -5.97 -11.55 14.56
CA GLY A 294 -7.26 -11.14 14.00
C GLY A 294 -7.34 -9.65 13.70
N THR A 295 -8.45 -9.20 13.12
CA THR A 295 -8.68 -7.82 12.65
C THR A 295 -9.92 -7.16 13.27
N PRO A 296 -10.13 -7.24 14.61
CA PRO A 296 -11.38 -6.85 15.26
C PRO A 296 -11.73 -5.37 15.05
N GLY A 297 -12.87 -5.12 14.43
CA GLY A 297 -13.40 -3.79 14.14
C GLY A 297 -12.86 -3.19 12.84
N ALA A 298 -12.09 -3.95 12.07
CA ALA A 298 -11.44 -3.52 10.84
C ALA A 298 -11.78 -4.46 9.67
N ALA A 299 -11.31 -4.13 8.47
CA ALA A 299 -11.44 -5.03 7.34
C ALA A 299 -10.41 -6.16 7.44
N ASN A 300 -10.86 -7.40 7.27
CA ASN A 300 -10.00 -8.58 7.18
C ASN A 300 -9.00 -8.49 6.02
N ASP A 301 -7.86 -9.16 6.17
CA ASP A 301 -6.96 -9.43 5.05
C ASP A 301 -7.63 -10.38 4.03
N ALA A 302 -7.29 -10.23 2.75
CA ALA A 302 -7.74 -11.15 1.72
C ALA A 302 -7.10 -12.53 1.89
N CYS A 303 -7.94 -13.56 1.89
CA CYS A 303 -7.46 -14.94 2.03
C CYS A 303 -6.63 -15.31 0.80
N LYS A 304 -5.33 -15.53 1.02
CA LYS A 304 -4.46 -16.07 -0.03
C LYS A 304 -4.92 -17.47 -0.38
N LYS A 305 -5.00 -17.76 -1.68
CA LYS A 305 -5.39 -19.07 -2.18
C LYS A 305 -4.30 -20.10 -1.85
N ASP A 306 -4.72 -21.18 -1.21
CA ASP A 306 -3.92 -22.38 -0.90
C ASP A 306 -4.73 -23.57 -1.46
N THR A 307 -4.24 -24.16 -2.55
CA THR A 307 -4.99 -25.13 -3.37
C THR A 307 -4.94 -26.55 -2.81
N ASP A 308 -3.90 -26.92 -2.07
CA ASP A 308 -3.74 -28.28 -1.52
C ASP A 308 -3.83 -28.36 0.02
N LYS A 309 -3.91 -27.21 0.68
CA LYS A 309 -4.20 -27.00 2.10
C LYS A 309 -3.10 -27.47 3.03
N ASP A 310 -1.85 -27.24 2.63
CA ASP A 310 -0.67 -27.57 3.43
C ASP A 310 -0.22 -26.47 4.40
N GLY A 311 -0.74 -25.24 4.23
CA GLY A 311 -0.39 -24.06 5.01
C GLY A 311 0.58 -23.08 4.31
N VAL A 312 0.95 -23.34 3.06
CA VAL A 312 1.75 -22.46 2.20
C VAL A 312 0.88 -21.98 1.02
N PRO A 313 0.63 -20.67 0.87
CA PRO A 313 -0.20 -20.18 -0.23
C PRO A 313 0.41 -20.35 -1.63
N ASP A 314 -0.45 -20.54 -2.63
CA ASP A 314 -0.15 -20.75 -4.06
C ASP A 314 0.90 -19.77 -4.65
N ASP A 315 1.00 -18.56 -4.11
CA ASP A 315 1.91 -17.50 -4.60
C ASP A 315 3.35 -17.61 -4.10
N ILE A 316 3.59 -18.45 -3.08
CA ILE A 316 4.90 -18.73 -2.50
C ILE A 316 5.19 -20.24 -2.32
N ASP A 317 4.24 -21.10 -2.66
CA ASP A 317 4.36 -22.55 -2.64
C ASP A 317 5.11 -23.07 -3.90
N ASN A 318 6.13 -23.90 -3.68
CA ASN A 318 6.85 -24.60 -4.75
C ASN A 318 6.21 -25.93 -5.18
N CYS A 319 5.11 -26.36 -4.56
CA CYS A 319 4.21 -27.41 -5.04
C CYS A 319 2.71 -27.06 -4.90
N PRO A 320 2.15 -26.03 -5.59
CA PRO A 320 0.76 -25.50 -5.42
C PRO A 320 -0.44 -26.45 -5.63
N THR A 321 -0.25 -27.76 -5.66
CA THR A 321 -1.27 -28.81 -5.81
C THR A 321 -0.89 -30.13 -5.12
N VAL A 322 0.27 -30.20 -4.44
CA VAL A 322 0.80 -31.40 -3.77
C VAL A 322 1.48 -31.02 -2.44
N SER A 323 0.67 -31.04 -1.38
CA SER A 323 1.03 -30.69 0.00
C SER A 323 2.45 -31.06 0.42
N ASN A 324 3.28 -30.04 0.68
CA ASN A 324 4.68 -30.15 1.05
C ASN A 324 5.13 -29.05 2.05
N PRO A 325 4.60 -28.96 3.30
CA PRO A 325 4.74 -27.77 4.17
C PRO A 325 6.18 -27.33 4.51
N THR A 326 7.16 -28.20 4.22
CA THR A 326 8.60 -27.97 4.36
C THR A 326 9.24 -27.21 3.19
N GLN A 327 8.58 -27.08 2.04
CA GLN A 327 9.04 -26.37 0.85
C GLN A 327 10.44 -26.83 0.37
N PHE A 328 10.78 -28.10 0.55
CA PHE A 328 12.07 -28.65 0.12
C PHE A 328 12.17 -28.65 -1.40
N ASP A 329 13.20 -27.98 -1.90
CA ASP A 329 13.62 -27.93 -3.30
C ASP A 329 15.14 -28.19 -3.32
N SER A 330 15.51 -29.42 -3.66
CA SER A 330 16.87 -29.96 -3.56
C SER A 330 17.80 -29.47 -4.66
N ASP A 331 17.28 -29.17 -5.87
CA ASP A 331 18.09 -28.72 -7.02
C ASP A 331 18.00 -27.20 -7.27
N LYS A 332 17.03 -26.52 -6.63
CA LYS A 332 16.72 -25.09 -6.67
C LYS A 332 16.10 -24.61 -7.96
N ASN A 333 15.31 -25.45 -8.62
CA ASN A 333 14.61 -25.12 -9.86
C ASN A 333 13.27 -24.37 -9.63
N GLY A 334 12.77 -24.29 -8.40
CA GLY A 334 11.51 -23.64 -8.04
C GLY A 334 10.30 -24.58 -7.98
N ILE A 335 10.50 -25.88 -8.16
CA ILE A 335 9.52 -26.96 -7.98
C ILE A 335 10.00 -27.81 -6.80
N GLY A 336 9.13 -28.08 -5.83
CA GLY A 336 9.52 -28.84 -4.64
C GLY A 336 9.66 -30.35 -4.88
N ASP A 337 10.55 -31.00 -4.12
CA ASP A 337 10.86 -32.44 -4.14
C ASP A 337 9.61 -33.35 -4.02
N ALA A 338 8.49 -32.82 -3.51
CA ALA A 338 7.24 -33.53 -3.29
C ALA A 338 6.33 -33.61 -4.53
N CYS A 339 6.35 -32.58 -5.38
CA CYS A 339 5.69 -32.56 -6.69
C CYS A 339 6.66 -32.86 -7.84
N GLU A 340 7.97 -32.84 -7.59
CA GLU A 340 8.99 -33.35 -8.50
C GLU A 340 8.91 -34.89 -8.59
N GLY A 341 8.03 -35.35 -9.47
CA GLY A 341 7.93 -36.77 -9.83
C GLY A 341 9.23 -37.30 -10.45
N PRO A 342 9.45 -38.63 -10.46
CA PRO A 342 10.62 -39.22 -11.10
C PRO A 342 10.69 -38.78 -12.57
N VAL A 343 11.76 -38.07 -12.93
CA VAL A 343 11.87 -37.33 -14.20
C VAL A 343 11.45 -38.22 -15.39
N PRO A 344 10.34 -37.88 -16.08
CA PRO A 344 9.85 -38.68 -17.21
C PRO A 344 10.94 -38.76 -18.29
N THR A 345 11.31 -39.99 -18.66
CA THR A 345 12.49 -40.25 -19.49
C THR A 345 12.05 -40.59 -20.91
N CYS A 346 11.71 -39.53 -21.64
CA CYS A 346 11.13 -39.69 -22.97
C CYS A 346 12.00 -40.50 -23.94
N GLY A 347 11.36 -41.35 -24.73
CA GLY A 347 11.98 -42.23 -25.72
C GLY A 347 12.45 -43.58 -25.18
N ASN A 348 11.90 -44.04 -24.05
CA ASN A 348 12.27 -45.29 -23.40
C ASN A 348 11.38 -46.51 -23.77
N LYS A 349 10.28 -46.29 -24.51
CA LYS A 349 9.21 -47.25 -24.90
C LYS A 349 8.17 -47.56 -23.83
N THR A 350 8.13 -46.76 -22.78
CA THR A 350 7.17 -46.89 -21.68
C THR A 350 6.62 -45.51 -21.42
N VAL A 351 5.29 -45.36 -21.43
CA VAL A 351 4.66 -44.09 -21.03
C VAL A 351 4.67 -44.03 -19.51
N ASP A 352 5.62 -43.28 -18.95
CA ASP A 352 5.81 -43.10 -17.52
C ASP A 352 4.80 -42.09 -16.94
N THR A 353 4.70 -42.04 -15.60
CA THR A 353 3.75 -41.13 -14.93
C THR A 353 4.20 -39.68 -15.09
N GLY A 354 3.51 -38.94 -15.95
CA GLY A 354 3.88 -37.57 -16.36
C GLY A 354 4.07 -37.42 -17.87
N GLU A 355 4.14 -38.53 -18.61
CA GLU A 355 4.26 -38.54 -20.07
C GLU A 355 2.88 -38.60 -20.74
N ALA A 356 2.66 -37.79 -21.78
CA ALA A 356 1.44 -37.85 -22.59
C ALA A 356 1.55 -38.91 -23.71
N CYS A 357 2.77 -39.29 -24.08
CA CYS A 357 3.12 -40.38 -25.01
C CYS A 357 4.59 -40.78 -24.79
N ASP A 358 5.01 -41.91 -25.39
CA ASP A 358 6.40 -42.29 -25.62
C ASP A 358 6.40 -43.27 -26.82
N ASP A 359 7.16 -42.99 -27.88
CA ASP A 359 7.29 -43.84 -29.07
C ASP A 359 8.62 -44.64 -29.14
N GLY A 360 9.46 -44.48 -28.12
CA GLY A 360 10.74 -45.14 -28.01
C GLY A 360 11.93 -44.43 -28.62
N ASN A 361 11.80 -43.14 -28.92
CA ASN A 361 12.92 -42.30 -29.29
C ASN A 361 12.72 -40.81 -28.88
N LYS A 362 13.64 -39.91 -29.25
CA LYS A 362 13.61 -38.47 -28.90
C LYS A 362 13.57 -37.55 -30.12
N GLN A 363 13.08 -38.04 -31.25
CA GLN A 363 13.04 -37.30 -32.50
C GLN A 363 11.68 -36.63 -32.66
N SER A 364 11.61 -35.32 -32.40
CA SER A 364 10.38 -34.57 -32.61
C SER A 364 9.87 -34.70 -34.06
N GLY A 365 8.56 -34.78 -34.22
CA GLY A 365 7.84 -34.88 -35.49
C GLY A 365 7.45 -36.28 -35.95
N ASP A 366 7.62 -37.34 -35.15
CA ASP A 366 7.24 -38.73 -35.52
C ASP A 366 6.09 -39.35 -34.68
N GLY A 367 5.56 -38.62 -33.70
CA GLY A 367 4.34 -38.98 -32.95
C GLY A 367 4.39 -38.58 -31.48
N CYS A 368 5.58 -38.46 -30.92
CA CYS A 368 5.81 -37.93 -29.58
C CYS A 368 7.01 -36.98 -29.58
N SER A 369 6.87 -35.82 -28.95
CA SER A 369 7.99 -34.87 -28.88
C SER A 369 9.12 -35.40 -28.00
N ALA A 370 10.32 -34.83 -28.13
CA ALA A 370 11.46 -35.11 -27.24
C ALA A 370 11.17 -34.85 -25.73
N TRP A 371 10.03 -34.22 -25.41
CA TRP A 371 9.52 -33.86 -24.08
C TRP A 371 8.21 -34.60 -23.72
N CYS A 372 7.92 -35.70 -24.41
CA CYS A 372 6.80 -36.60 -24.15
C CYS A 372 5.41 -35.94 -24.18
N GLN A 373 5.25 -35.01 -25.12
CA GLN A 373 3.97 -34.39 -25.48
C GLN A 373 3.43 -34.99 -26.78
N VAL A 374 2.12 -35.24 -26.85
CA VAL A 374 1.46 -35.83 -28.03
C VAL A 374 1.52 -34.83 -29.19
N GLU A 375 2.37 -35.12 -30.16
CA GLU A 375 2.44 -34.38 -31.41
C GLU A 375 1.28 -34.80 -32.30
N LYS A 376 0.25 -33.95 -32.40
CA LYS A 376 -0.77 -34.11 -33.44
C LYS A 376 -0.20 -33.58 -34.75
N PRO A 377 -0.07 -34.40 -35.81
CA PRO A 377 0.41 -33.93 -37.10
C PRO A 377 -0.45 -32.76 -37.58
N VAL A 378 0.21 -31.66 -37.97
CA VAL A 378 -0.47 -30.55 -38.62
C VAL A 378 -0.78 -31.01 -40.05
N GLU A 379 -2.07 -31.12 -40.38
CA GLU A 379 -2.49 -31.47 -41.74
C GLU A 379 -2.26 -30.28 -42.71
N PRO A 380 -2.13 -30.53 -44.02
CA PRO A 380 -1.93 -29.47 -45.02
C PRO A 380 -2.99 -28.36 -44.92
N GLY A 381 -2.54 -27.10 -44.90
CA GLY A 381 -3.36 -25.91 -44.65
C GLY A 381 -3.75 -25.69 -43.19
N GLY A 382 -3.25 -26.49 -42.24
CA GLY A 382 -3.50 -26.32 -40.81
C GLY A 382 -2.78 -25.11 -40.20
N LEU A 383 -1.64 -24.71 -40.77
CA LEU A 383 -0.97 -23.44 -40.51
C LEU A 383 -0.73 -22.73 -41.84
N VAL A 384 -0.68 -21.41 -41.83
CA VAL A 384 -0.48 -20.56 -43.02
C VAL A 384 0.55 -19.48 -42.69
N LEU A 385 1.54 -19.29 -43.55
CA LEU A 385 2.47 -18.16 -43.53
C LEU A 385 1.68 -16.88 -43.80
N SER A 386 1.49 -16.04 -42.77
CA SER A 386 0.72 -14.78 -42.85
C SER A 386 1.61 -13.56 -43.09
N GLU A 387 2.80 -13.51 -42.50
CA GLU A 387 3.69 -12.36 -42.62
C GLU A 387 5.16 -12.79 -42.62
N ILE A 388 5.99 -12.13 -43.43
CA ILE A 388 7.41 -12.46 -43.62
C ILE A 388 8.25 -11.18 -43.67
N MET A 389 9.17 -10.98 -42.73
CA MET A 389 10.22 -9.96 -42.83
C MET A 389 11.54 -10.60 -43.27
N TYR A 390 12.02 -10.16 -44.44
CA TYR A 390 13.09 -10.78 -45.23
C TYR A 390 14.17 -9.75 -45.67
N ASN A 391 14.05 -8.50 -45.21
CA ASN A 391 14.95 -7.36 -45.49
C ASN A 391 14.64 -6.19 -44.53
N PRO A 392 14.90 -6.31 -43.21
CA PRO A 392 14.72 -5.21 -42.24
C PRO A 392 15.59 -3.99 -42.59
N ALA A 393 15.16 -2.78 -42.24
CA ALA A 393 15.92 -1.55 -42.48
C ALA A 393 16.50 -0.93 -41.20
N VAL A 394 15.93 -1.24 -40.03
CA VAL A 394 16.33 -0.61 -38.75
C VAL A 394 17.45 -1.38 -38.04
N VAL A 395 17.61 -2.66 -38.34
CA VAL A 395 18.63 -3.55 -37.79
C VAL A 395 19.27 -4.40 -38.88
N GLU A 396 20.37 -5.09 -38.57
CA GLU A 396 21.07 -5.96 -39.54
C GLU A 396 20.16 -7.09 -40.06
N ASP A 397 20.32 -7.39 -41.35
CA ASP A 397 19.53 -8.35 -42.14
C ASP A 397 19.47 -9.72 -41.45
N ASP A 398 20.62 -10.22 -40.97
CA ASP A 398 20.78 -11.55 -40.37
C ASP A 398 20.34 -11.65 -38.88
N VAL A 399 19.67 -10.62 -38.34
CA VAL A 399 19.10 -10.64 -36.98
C VAL A 399 17.67 -10.10 -36.91
N GLY A 400 17.27 -9.20 -37.82
CA GLY A 400 15.93 -8.61 -37.86
C GLY A 400 14.88 -9.40 -38.65
N GLU A 401 15.24 -10.51 -39.28
CA GLU A 401 14.28 -11.40 -39.97
C GLU A 401 13.35 -12.13 -39.00
N TRP A 402 12.08 -12.23 -39.39
CA TRP A 402 11.03 -12.95 -38.66
C TRP A 402 9.92 -13.42 -39.60
N ILE A 403 9.17 -14.40 -39.12
CA ILE A 403 8.09 -15.10 -39.83
C ILE A 403 6.89 -15.19 -38.90
N GLU A 404 5.69 -15.00 -39.43
CA GLU A 404 4.44 -15.21 -38.71
C GLU A 404 3.64 -16.39 -39.27
N LEU A 405 3.10 -17.20 -38.36
CA LEU A 405 2.21 -18.32 -38.67
C LEU A 405 0.81 -18.04 -38.15
N TYR A 406 -0.19 -18.13 -39.03
CA TYR A 406 -1.61 -18.09 -38.70
C TYR A 406 -2.21 -19.50 -38.57
N ASN A 407 -3.10 -19.69 -37.60
CA ASN A 407 -3.90 -20.90 -37.44
C ASN A 407 -5.33 -20.70 -37.98
N PRO A 408 -5.63 -21.08 -39.24
CA PRO A 408 -6.98 -20.98 -39.81
C PRO A 408 -7.99 -21.98 -39.24
N THR A 409 -7.58 -22.95 -38.43
CA THR A 409 -8.47 -24.02 -37.95
C THR A 409 -9.36 -23.56 -36.77
N SER A 410 -10.28 -24.42 -36.35
CA SER A 410 -11.15 -24.20 -35.18
C SER A 410 -10.58 -24.79 -33.88
N ALA A 411 -9.31 -25.17 -33.85
CA ALA A 411 -8.65 -25.79 -32.71
C ALA A 411 -7.26 -25.17 -32.49
N THR A 412 -6.77 -25.18 -31.25
CA THR A 412 -5.38 -24.81 -30.97
C THR A 412 -4.43 -25.82 -31.61
N ILE A 413 -3.38 -25.32 -32.28
CA ILE A 413 -2.31 -26.12 -32.87
C ILE A 413 -1.05 -25.96 -32.01
N GLU A 414 -0.32 -27.05 -31.82
CA GLU A 414 0.96 -27.07 -31.11
C GLU A 414 2.10 -27.01 -32.13
N LEU A 415 3.10 -26.13 -31.95
CA LEU A 415 4.21 -25.99 -32.90
C LEU A 415 5.39 -26.93 -32.67
N ASN A 416 5.51 -27.59 -31.52
CA ASN A 416 6.58 -28.57 -31.31
C ASN A 416 6.55 -29.68 -32.38
N GLY A 417 7.71 -30.00 -32.95
CA GLY A 417 7.86 -30.96 -34.05
C GLY A 417 7.56 -30.39 -35.45
N VAL A 418 7.12 -29.14 -35.58
CA VAL A 418 6.99 -28.45 -36.87
C VAL A 418 8.39 -28.09 -37.40
N VAL A 419 8.63 -28.35 -38.69
CA VAL A 419 9.91 -28.05 -39.35
C VAL A 419 9.74 -26.86 -40.29
N LEU A 420 10.45 -25.77 -40.01
CA LEU A 420 10.66 -24.68 -40.96
C LEU A 420 11.77 -25.06 -41.93
N GLN A 421 11.58 -24.77 -43.21
CA GLN A 421 12.54 -25.08 -44.26
C GLN A 421 12.69 -23.94 -45.26
N THR A 422 13.93 -23.53 -45.54
CA THR A 422 14.28 -22.61 -46.64
C THR A 422 15.12 -23.27 -47.73
N GLY A 423 14.81 -23.00 -49.00
CA GLY A 423 15.51 -23.50 -50.18
C GLY A 423 15.06 -24.88 -50.69
N THR A 424 15.52 -25.27 -51.89
CA THR A 424 14.98 -26.42 -52.64
C THR A 424 15.99 -27.50 -53.04
N LEU A 425 17.24 -27.13 -53.38
CA LEU A 425 18.27 -28.09 -53.85
C LEU A 425 19.18 -28.61 -52.72
N SER A 426 19.30 -27.84 -51.63
CA SER A 426 19.98 -28.19 -50.38
C SER A 426 19.27 -27.42 -49.26
N PRO A 427 18.09 -27.86 -48.80
CA PRO A 427 17.28 -27.11 -47.86
C PRO A 427 17.99 -26.91 -46.51
N ILE A 428 17.89 -25.71 -45.96
CA ILE A 428 18.23 -25.43 -44.56
C ILE A 428 16.96 -25.64 -43.75
N GLN A 429 17.03 -26.47 -42.71
CA GLN A 429 15.89 -26.84 -41.88
C GLN A 429 16.10 -26.43 -40.42
N HIS A 430 15.02 -25.98 -39.78
CA HIS A 430 14.92 -25.76 -38.34
C HIS A 430 13.72 -26.51 -37.79
N VAL A 431 13.92 -27.40 -36.82
CA VAL A 431 12.82 -28.05 -36.09
C VAL A 431 12.43 -27.13 -34.94
N VAL A 432 11.16 -26.81 -34.82
CA VAL A 432 10.60 -26.09 -33.67
C VAL A 432 10.56 -27.06 -32.51
N GLU A 433 11.47 -26.83 -31.56
CA GLU A 433 11.60 -27.60 -30.32
C GLU A 433 11.79 -26.61 -29.17
N ALA A 434 10.79 -26.51 -28.30
CA ALA A 434 10.88 -25.88 -26.99
C ALA A 434 10.66 -26.95 -25.91
N GLY A 435 11.26 -26.76 -24.73
CA GLY A 435 11.01 -27.60 -23.55
C GLY A 435 9.63 -27.39 -22.91
N ALA A 436 8.71 -26.74 -23.61
CA ALA A 436 7.34 -26.42 -23.20
C ALA A 436 6.44 -26.32 -24.45
N PRO A 437 5.11 -26.48 -24.32
CA PRO A 437 4.16 -26.27 -25.41
C PRO A 437 4.22 -24.85 -25.99
N ILE A 438 4.08 -24.74 -27.31
CA ILE A 438 3.95 -23.49 -28.07
C ILE A 438 2.58 -23.51 -28.76
N PRO A 439 1.48 -23.20 -28.04
CA PRO A 439 0.15 -23.21 -28.60
C PRO A 439 -0.10 -22.00 -29.51
N VAL A 440 -0.56 -22.23 -30.74
CA VAL A 440 -1.20 -21.23 -31.61
C VAL A 440 -2.71 -21.38 -31.45
N PRO A 441 -3.40 -20.43 -30.77
CA PRO A 441 -4.86 -20.50 -30.60
C PRO A 441 -5.59 -20.62 -31.93
N SER A 442 -6.79 -21.19 -31.92
CA SER A 442 -7.72 -21.14 -33.06
C SER A 442 -7.89 -19.68 -33.53
N LYS A 443 -7.67 -19.40 -34.82
CA LYS A 443 -7.69 -18.04 -35.40
C LYS A 443 -6.63 -17.07 -34.83
N GLY A 444 -5.63 -17.59 -34.11
CA GLY A 444 -4.50 -16.84 -33.57
C GLY A 444 -3.25 -16.89 -34.46
N TYR A 445 -2.24 -16.15 -34.03
CA TYR A 445 -0.96 -15.96 -34.72
C TYR A 445 0.20 -16.40 -33.81
N ALA A 446 1.31 -16.81 -34.41
CA ALA A 446 2.57 -17.11 -33.72
C ALA A 446 3.73 -16.42 -34.43
N LEU A 447 4.51 -15.64 -33.67
CA LEU A 447 5.65 -14.88 -34.15
C LEU A 447 6.95 -15.66 -33.93
N LEU A 448 7.70 -15.91 -34.99
CA LEU A 448 8.95 -16.66 -34.96
C LEU A 448 10.09 -15.76 -35.45
N ALA A 449 11.19 -15.65 -34.71
CA ALA A 449 12.28 -14.71 -35.01
C ALA A 449 13.69 -15.29 -34.75
N LEU A 450 14.74 -14.60 -35.21
CA LEU A 450 16.15 -14.97 -34.96
C LEU A 450 16.68 -14.58 -33.56
N SER A 451 16.05 -13.61 -32.90
CA SER A 451 16.50 -13.11 -31.59
C SER A 451 15.33 -12.78 -30.66
N PRO A 452 15.40 -13.17 -29.36
CA PRO A 452 14.43 -12.76 -28.34
C PRO A 452 14.64 -11.31 -27.87
N ASP A 453 15.78 -10.69 -28.18
CA ASP A 453 16.14 -9.37 -27.67
C ASP A 453 15.52 -8.26 -28.54
N ALA A 454 14.49 -7.61 -27.99
CA ALA A 454 13.81 -6.46 -28.57
C ALA A 454 14.75 -5.29 -28.93
N ALA A 455 15.92 -5.16 -28.28
CA ALA A 455 16.88 -4.13 -28.63
C ALA A 455 17.54 -4.38 -29.99
N VAL A 456 17.67 -5.64 -30.41
CA VAL A 456 18.47 -6.10 -31.56
C VAL A 456 17.60 -6.60 -32.72
N ASN A 457 16.39 -7.12 -32.47
CA ASN A 457 15.47 -7.60 -33.51
C ASN A 457 14.57 -6.50 -34.15
N GLY A 458 14.89 -5.22 -33.94
CA GLY A 458 14.11 -4.08 -34.43
C GLY A 458 13.00 -3.58 -33.49
N GLY A 459 12.77 -4.26 -32.36
CA GLY A 459 11.73 -3.91 -31.39
C GLY A 459 10.46 -4.73 -31.57
N LEU A 460 10.59 -6.02 -31.91
CA LEU A 460 9.47 -6.95 -32.01
C LEU A 460 8.80 -7.17 -30.64
N PRO A 461 7.49 -7.46 -30.61
CA PRO A 461 6.87 -8.17 -29.50
C PRO A 461 7.61 -9.48 -29.19
N LYS A 462 7.47 -9.99 -27.96
CA LYS A 462 8.13 -11.23 -27.53
C LYS A 462 7.77 -12.38 -28.50
N PRO A 463 8.75 -12.97 -29.22
CA PRO A 463 8.46 -14.06 -30.14
C PRO A 463 7.87 -15.28 -29.42
N SER A 464 6.92 -15.96 -30.06
CA SER A 464 6.40 -17.26 -29.64
C SER A 464 7.48 -18.33 -29.66
N TYR A 465 8.45 -18.22 -30.58
CA TYR A 465 9.62 -19.10 -30.65
C TYR A 465 10.82 -18.41 -31.32
N VAL A 466 12.03 -18.84 -30.96
CA VAL A 466 13.28 -18.32 -31.55
C VAL A 466 13.98 -19.43 -32.34
N TYR A 467 14.13 -19.25 -33.65
CA TYR A 467 14.92 -20.13 -34.51
C TYR A 467 16.35 -19.60 -34.70
N ASN A 468 17.26 -20.43 -35.20
CA ASN A 468 18.67 -20.04 -35.38
C ASN A 468 19.32 -20.53 -36.69
N LYS A 469 18.52 -20.98 -37.66
CA LYS A 469 19.00 -21.54 -38.95
C LYS A 469 18.31 -20.99 -40.18
N ILE A 470 17.10 -20.46 -40.06
CA ILE A 470 16.39 -19.88 -41.21
C ILE A 470 16.93 -18.48 -41.42
N ILE A 471 17.59 -18.26 -42.55
CA ILE A 471 17.95 -16.94 -43.05
C ILE A 471 17.25 -16.81 -44.40
N LEU A 472 16.57 -15.70 -44.62
CA LEU A 472 15.79 -15.45 -45.81
C LEU A 472 16.67 -14.74 -46.85
N SER A 473 16.06 -14.34 -47.97
CA SER A 473 16.76 -13.57 -48.99
C SER A 473 15.99 -12.31 -49.31
N SER A 474 16.67 -11.18 -49.30
CA SER A 474 16.18 -9.89 -49.78
C SER A 474 15.74 -9.86 -51.25
N THR A 475 15.93 -10.93 -52.03
CA THR A 475 15.60 -10.98 -53.48
C THR A 475 14.66 -12.10 -53.91
N ALA A 476 14.83 -13.33 -53.39
CA ALA A 476 13.92 -14.46 -53.60
C ALA A 476 14.25 -15.62 -52.66
N ALA A 477 13.25 -16.20 -52.00
CA ALA A 477 13.41 -17.43 -51.23
C ALA A 477 12.20 -18.36 -51.38
N THR A 478 12.33 -19.59 -50.90
CA THR A 478 11.21 -20.51 -50.73
C THR A 478 11.21 -20.91 -49.28
N LEU A 479 10.17 -20.53 -48.55
CA LEU A 479 9.91 -20.88 -47.16
C LEU A 479 8.79 -21.91 -47.12
N SER A 480 8.92 -22.95 -46.30
CA SER A 480 7.90 -24.00 -46.17
C SER A 480 7.84 -24.53 -44.75
N ILE A 481 6.63 -24.94 -44.36
CA ILE A 481 6.29 -25.53 -43.07
C ILE A 481 6.04 -27.02 -43.31
N TRP A 482 6.62 -27.89 -42.48
CA TRP A 482 6.41 -29.34 -42.56
C TRP A 482 6.02 -29.91 -41.19
N SER A 483 5.19 -30.95 -41.18
CA SER A 483 4.81 -31.70 -39.97
C SER A 483 4.64 -33.17 -40.33
N ALA A 484 5.19 -34.09 -39.52
CA ALA A 484 5.18 -35.54 -39.77
C ALA A 484 5.57 -35.94 -41.22
N GLY A 485 6.53 -35.23 -41.81
CA GLY A 485 7.02 -35.47 -43.18
C GLY A 485 6.08 -35.03 -44.32
N LYS A 486 4.98 -34.33 -44.02
CA LYS A 486 4.10 -33.66 -45.01
C LYS A 486 4.44 -32.18 -45.10
N GLU A 487 4.33 -31.59 -46.29
CA GLU A 487 4.30 -30.13 -46.48
C GLU A 487 2.95 -29.61 -45.97
N VAL A 488 2.98 -28.71 -45.00
CA VAL A 488 1.81 -28.08 -44.39
C VAL A 488 1.40 -26.86 -45.20
N ASP A 489 2.37 -26.02 -45.52
CA ASP A 489 2.21 -24.74 -46.22
C ASP A 489 3.57 -24.28 -46.81
N LYS A 490 3.52 -23.36 -47.78
CA LYS A 490 4.69 -22.89 -48.53
C LYS A 490 4.46 -21.52 -49.15
N VAL A 491 5.52 -20.69 -49.14
CA VAL A 491 5.58 -19.43 -49.89
C VAL A 491 6.88 -19.37 -50.69
N ALA A 492 6.78 -19.05 -51.98
CA ALA A 492 7.92 -18.90 -52.89
C ALA A 492 8.00 -17.48 -53.47
N TYR A 493 8.47 -16.53 -52.65
CA TYR A 493 8.54 -15.12 -53.03
C TYR A 493 9.77 -14.79 -53.88
N GLY A 494 9.67 -13.74 -54.70
CA GLY A 494 10.73 -13.31 -55.61
C GLY A 494 10.30 -12.22 -56.59
N PRO A 495 10.94 -12.09 -57.77
CA PRO A 495 10.56 -11.10 -58.77
C PRO A 495 9.07 -11.17 -59.16
N GLY A 496 8.34 -10.08 -58.92
CA GLY A 496 6.88 -10.00 -59.09
C GLY A 496 6.08 -9.94 -57.79
N TRP A 497 6.74 -10.12 -56.64
CA TRP A 497 6.18 -9.91 -55.30
C TRP A 497 6.45 -8.48 -54.80
N PRO A 498 5.67 -7.96 -53.83
CA PRO A 498 5.78 -6.59 -53.32
C PRO A 498 6.97 -6.43 -52.33
N LEU A 499 8.19 -6.63 -52.82
CA LEU A 499 9.42 -6.57 -52.02
C LEU A 499 9.92 -5.11 -51.83
N PHE A 500 9.94 -4.64 -50.58
CA PHE A 500 10.51 -3.38 -50.14
C PHE A 500 11.39 -3.55 -48.89
N THR A 501 12.59 -2.95 -48.88
CA THR A 501 13.43 -2.86 -47.67
C THR A 501 12.69 -2.16 -46.53
N GLY A 502 12.78 -2.71 -45.32
CA GLY A 502 12.11 -2.23 -44.11
C GLY A 502 10.60 -2.45 -44.09
N LYS A 503 10.07 -3.31 -44.96
CA LYS A 503 8.65 -3.71 -44.96
C LYS A 503 8.52 -5.21 -45.16
N SER A 504 7.72 -5.84 -44.30
CA SER A 504 7.30 -7.22 -44.46
C SER A 504 6.53 -7.43 -45.77
N LEU A 505 6.51 -8.67 -46.23
CA LEU A 505 5.40 -9.21 -47.02
C LEU A 505 4.27 -9.54 -46.05
N ALA A 506 3.10 -8.92 -46.22
CA ALA A 506 1.89 -9.18 -45.44
C ALA A 506 0.80 -9.77 -46.34
N LEU A 507 0.24 -10.92 -45.97
CA LEU A 507 -0.87 -11.59 -46.65
C LEU A 507 -2.20 -10.93 -46.29
N ASP A 508 -3.09 -10.66 -47.25
CA ASP A 508 -4.39 -10.08 -46.96
C ASP A 508 -5.19 -10.97 -45.97
N PRO A 509 -5.75 -10.42 -44.88
CA PRO A 509 -6.51 -11.17 -43.87
C PRO A 509 -7.80 -11.80 -44.41
N THR A 510 -8.26 -11.44 -45.62
CA THR A 510 -9.37 -12.10 -46.33
C THR A 510 -8.93 -13.33 -47.14
N LEU A 511 -7.62 -13.55 -47.27
CA LEU A 511 -6.96 -14.56 -48.13
C LEU A 511 -6.05 -15.50 -47.30
N LEU A 512 -6.47 -15.86 -46.09
CA LEU A 512 -5.70 -16.65 -45.11
C LEU A 512 -5.79 -18.17 -45.34
N THR A 513 -5.50 -18.64 -46.56
CA THR A 513 -5.35 -20.08 -46.84
C THR A 513 -3.99 -20.41 -47.46
N ALA A 514 -3.50 -21.64 -47.25
CA ALA A 514 -2.27 -22.20 -47.82
C ALA A 514 -2.31 -22.43 -49.36
N ALA A 515 -3.28 -21.83 -50.05
CA ALA A 515 -3.38 -21.81 -51.50
C ALA A 515 -3.53 -20.37 -52.03
N ASP A 516 -4.09 -19.46 -51.24
CA ASP A 516 -4.12 -18.04 -51.56
C ASP A 516 -2.73 -17.40 -51.36
N ASN A 517 -2.00 -17.82 -50.32
CA ASN A 517 -0.68 -17.32 -49.99
C ASN A 517 0.43 -17.73 -50.99
N ASP A 518 0.17 -18.67 -51.90
CA ASP A 518 1.01 -18.98 -53.06
C ASP A 518 0.97 -17.88 -54.15
N ALA A 519 -0.06 -17.01 -54.14
CA ALA A 519 -0.30 -16.03 -55.19
C ALA A 519 0.32 -14.65 -54.83
N PRO A 520 1.22 -14.07 -55.67
CA PRO A 520 1.86 -12.78 -55.38
C PRO A 520 0.87 -11.61 -55.18
N ALA A 521 -0.34 -11.73 -55.74
CA ALA A 521 -1.40 -10.73 -55.66
C ALA A 521 -2.21 -10.78 -54.34
N ALA A 522 -2.06 -11.85 -53.54
CA ALA A 522 -2.65 -11.93 -52.20
C ALA A 522 -1.81 -11.18 -51.15
N TRP A 523 -0.58 -10.80 -51.49
CA TRP A 523 0.35 -10.15 -50.59
C TRP A 523 0.49 -8.66 -50.91
N CYS A 524 0.76 -7.88 -49.88
CA CYS A 524 1.12 -6.47 -49.95
C CYS A 524 2.33 -6.18 -49.05
N LYS A 525 2.80 -4.92 -49.08
CA LYS A 525 3.86 -4.43 -48.19
C LYS A 525 3.27 -4.16 -46.80
N GLY A 526 4.02 -4.45 -45.74
CA GLY A 526 3.67 -4.04 -44.38
C GLY A 526 3.28 -2.55 -44.30
N GLN A 527 2.14 -2.27 -43.68
CA GLN A 527 1.52 -0.93 -43.62
C GLN A 527 1.66 -0.27 -42.24
N SER A 528 1.55 -1.04 -41.16
CA SER A 528 1.76 -0.56 -39.78
C SER A 528 3.25 -0.42 -39.48
N THR A 529 3.67 0.59 -38.72
CA THR A 529 5.02 0.63 -38.14
C THR A 529 5.08 -0.24 -36.89
N TYR A 530 6.21 -0.91 -36.65
CA TYR A 530 6.50 -1.60 -35.40
C TYR A 530 7.87 -1.24 -34.84
N GLY A 531 8.04 -1.43 -33.53
CA GLY A 531 9.30 -1.26 -32.83
C GLY A 531 9.94 0.11 -33.09
N LYS A 532 11.13 0.10 -33.72
CA LYS A 532 11.94 1.29 -34.00
C LYS A 532 11.75 1.89 -35.41
N GLY A 533 10.85 1.37 -36.25
CA GLY A 533 10.48 2.02 -37.52
C GLY A 533 10.42 1.15 -38.79
N ASP A 534 10.63 -0.17 -38.68
CA ASP A 534 10.28 -1.10 -39.77
C ASP A 534 8.75 -1.29 -39.83
N TYR A 535 8.24 -1.78 -40.96
CA TYR A 535 6.80 -1.93 -41.19
C TYR A 535 6.36 -3.40 -41.27
N GLY A 536 5.27 -3.70 -40.58
CA GLY A 536 4.64 -5.01 -40.44
C GLY A 536 3.72 -5.08 -39.21
N SER A 537 3.08 -6.21 -38.98
CA SER A 537 2.11 -6.48 -37.91
C SER A 537 2.49 -7.68 -37.01
N PRO A 538 3.76 -7.78 -36.54
CA PRO A 538 4.28 -8.99 -35.90
C PRO A 538 3.46 -9.45 -34.67
N GLY A 539 2.86 -10.63 -34.76
CA GLY A 539 2.02 -11.24 -33.71
C GLY A 539 0.55 -10.80 -33.76
N ALA A 540 0.10 -10.20 -34.86
CA ALA A 540 -1.23 -9.60 -35.01
C ALA A 540 -1.77 -9.77 -36.44
N ALA A 541 -3.07 -9.49 -36.63
CA ALA A 541 -3.66 -9.60 -37.96
C ALA A 541 -3.16 -8.52 -38.93
N ASN A 542 -2.70 -8.94 -40.11
CA ASN A 542 -2.34 -8.06 -41.21
C ASN A 542 -3.48 -7.09 -41.58
N PRO A 543 -3.17 -5.82 -41.92
CA PRO A 543 -4.06 -4.94 -42.66
C PRO A 543 -4.42 -5.50 -44.06
N SER A 544 -5.58 -5.13 -44.61
CA SER A 544 -6.00 -5.58 -45.94
C SER A 544 -5.33 -4.83 -47.09
N CYS A 545 -4.83 -5.62 -48.05
CA CYS A 545 -4.16 -5.21 -49.26
C CYS A 545 -5.06 -4.46 -50.26
N ALA A 546 -6.38 -4.46 -50.05
CA ALA A 546 -7.35 -3.74 -50.89
C ALA A 546 -7.27 -2.19 -50.78
N GLY A 547 -6.35 -1.63 -49.98
CA GLY A 547 -6.14 -0.18 -49.86
C GLY A 547 -5.16 0.40 -50.88
N GLY A 548 -5.44 0.31 -52.18
CA GLY A 548 -4.49 0.82 -53.17
C GLY A 548 -4.85 0.80 -54.67
N SER A 549 -5.94 1.46 -55.08
CA SER A 549 -5.97 2.15 -56.40
C SER A 549 -7.05 3.24 -56.56
N ASP A 550 -7.68 3.67 -55.48
CA ASP A 550 -8.59 4.82 -55.46
C ASP A 550 -7.82 5.90 -54.69
N ASP A 551 -7.46 6.99 -55.38
CA ASP A 551 -6.75 8.21 -54.95
C ASP A 551 -7.24 9.29 -55.94
N ASP A 552 -8.49 9.71 -55.72
CA ASP A 552 -9.28 10.40 -56.74
C ASP A 552 -8.76 11.83 -56.99
N ASP A 553 -8.24 12.50 -55.97
CA ASP A 553 -7.67 13.84 -56.04
C ASP A 553 -6.15 13.92 -56.31
N LYS A 554 -5.40 12.82 -56.10
CA LYS A 554 -3.97 12.61 -56.44
C LYS A 554 -3.00 13.35 -55.53
N ASP A 555 -3.36 13.45 -54.25
CA ASP A 555 -2.51 14.02 -53.21
C ASP A 555 -1.42 13.04 -52.69
N GLY A 556 -1.63 11.73 -52.92
CA GLY A 556 -0.76 10.64 -52.49
C GLY A 556 -1.33 9.74 -51.38
N ILE A 557 -2.55 9.99 -50.91
CA ILE A 557 -3.29 9.22 -49.91
C ILE A 557 -4.46 8.51 -50.62
N PRO A 558 -4.66 7.18 -50.44
CA PRO A 558 -5.77 6.48 -51.08
C PRO A 558 -7.12 6.78 -50.41
N ASP A 559 -8.22 6.93 -51.16
CA ASP A 559 -9.64 7.20 -50.79
C ASP A 559 -10.18 6.47 -49.53
N LYS A 560 -9.57 5.35 -49.14
CA LYS A 560 -9.94 4.58 -47.94
C LYS A 560 -9.28 5.12 -46.66
N ALA A 561 -8.10 5.71 -46.79
CA ALA A 561 -7.32 6.37 -45.76
C ALA A 561 -7.34 7.91 -45.92
N ASP A 562 -7.92 8.40 -47.01
CA ASP A 562 -8.06 9.80 -47.32
C ASP A 562 -9.36 10.38 -46.73
N ASN A 563 -9.20 11.33 -45.82
CA ASN A 563 -10.28 12.10 -45.20
C ASN A 563 -10.80 13.25 -46.08
N CYS A 564 -10.23 13.49 -47.27
CA CYS A 564 -10.72 14.49 -48.22
C CYS A 564 -10.90 14.09 -49.69
N LYS A 565 -10.74 12.83 -50.11
CA LYS A 565 -11.13 12.11 -51.36
C LYS A 565 -11.24 12.88 -52.70
N GLU A 566 -11.96 13.98 -52.73
CA GLU A 566 -12.10 14.88 -53.88
C GLU A 566 -11.24 16.17 -53.79
N LYS A 567 -10.46 16.38 -52.71
CA LYS A 567 -9.75 17.66 -52.43
C LYS A 567 -8.41 17.49 -51.68
N ALA A 568 -7.36 17.44 -52.49
CA ALA A 568 -5.99 17.11 -52.08
C ALA A 568 -5.49 17.78 -50.79
N ASN A 569 -5.19 16.96 -49.78
CA ASN A 569 -4.63 17.35 -48.49
C ASN A 569 -3.56 16.33 -47.99
N PRO A 570 -2.35 16.27 -48.62
CA PRO A 570 -1.38 15.16 -48.44
C PRO A 570 -0.85 14.89 -47.03
N LYS A 571 -1.26 15.70 -46.06
CA LYS A 571 -0.92 15.60 -44.64
C LYS A 571 -2.03 14.96 -43.80
N GLN A 572 -3.25 14.89 -44.31
CA GLN A 572 -4.43 14.36 -43.60
C GLN A 572 -4.66 15.07 -42.26
N GLU A 573 -4.51 16.40 -42.27
CA GLU A 573 -4.88 17.25 -41.12
C GLU A 573 -6.42 17.16 -40.95
N ASP A 574 -6.83 16.73 -39.76
CA ASP A 574 -8.21 16.47 -39.30
C ASP A 574 -8.20 16.83 -37.80
N GLN A 575 -8.65 18.06 -37.52
CA GLN A 575 -8.46 18.72 -36.24
C GLN A 575 -9.50 18.29 -35.19
N ASP A 576 -10.72 17.92 -35.61
CA ASP A 576 -11.82 17.54 -34.73
C ASP A 576 -12.04 16.01 -34.61
N GLN A 577 -11.41 15.23 -35.49
CA GLN A 577 -11.41 13.75 -35.55
C GLN A 577 -12.72 13.13 -36.03
N ASP A 578 -13.47 13.83 -36.88
CA ASP A 578 -14.72 13.33 -37.43
C ASP A 578 -14.57 12.41 -38.66
N THR A 579 -13.36 12.25 -39.21
CA THR A 579 -12.99 11.53 -40.44
C THR A 579 -13.14 12.28 -41.76
N VAL A 580 -13.47 13.57 -41.72
CA VAL A 580 -13.37 14.55 -42.81
C VAL A 580 -12.17 15.47 -42.52
N GLY A 581 -11.30 15.72 -43.49
CA GLY A 581 -10.10 16.52 -43.25
C GLY A 581 -10.33 18.03 -43.31
N ASP A 582 -9.52 18.81 -42.59
CA ASP A 582 -9.52 20.29 -42.50
C ASP A 582 -9.61 21.00 -43.87
N ALA A 583 -9.14 20.33 -44.93
CA ALA A 583 -9.15 20.86 -46.27
C ALA A 583 -10.55 20.85 -46.91
N CYS A 584 -11.37 19.83 -46.65
CA CYS A 584 -12.68 19.63 -47.25
C CYS A 584 -13.85 19.82 -46.28
N ASP A 585 -13.54 19.89 -44.99
CA ASP A 585 -14.49 20.11 -43.91
C ASP A 585 -15.02 21.57 -43.88
N ASN A 586 -16.35 21.71 -43.80
CA ASN A 586 -17.06 22.97 -43.60
C ASN A 586 -17.21 23.37 -42.12
N CYS A 587 -16.67 22.57 -41.19
CA CYS A 587 -16.68 22.74 -39.73
C CYS A 587 -15.39 22.26 -39.04
N VAL A 588 -14.22 22.74 -39.49
CA VAL A 588 -12.82 22.38 -39.08
C VAL A 588 -12.52 22.24 -37.56
N ASP A 589 -13.45 22.57 -36.67
CA ASP A 589 -13.36 22.42 -35.22
C ASP A 589 -14.56 21.72 -34.54
N VAL A 590 -15.53 21.17 -35.30
CA VAL A 590 -16.78 20.57 -34.78
C VAL A 590 -17.30 19.40 -35.62
N THR A 591 -17.17 18.19 -35.07
CA THR A 591 -17.38 16.92 -35.78
C THR A 591 -18.72 16.80 -36.49
N ASN A 592 -18.73 16.61 -37.81
CA ASN A 592 -19.95 16.74 -38.62
C ASN A 592 -20.07 15.91 -39.93
N THR A 593 -19.50 14.71 -40.00
CA THR A 593 -19.39 13.69 -41.10
C THR A 593 -20.31 13.76 -42.33
N THR A 594 -21.51 14.30 -42.17
CA THR A 594 -22.50 14.57 -43.23
C THR A 594 -22.24 15.84 -44.03
N GLN A 595 -21.37 16.76 -43.57
CA GLN A 595 -20.97 18.00 -44.28
C GLN A 595 -22.19 18.81 -44.77
N THR A 596 -23.22 18.88 -43.92
CA THR A 596 -24.49 19.52 -44.29
C THR A 596 -24.35 21.04 -44.16
N ASP A 597 -24.71 21.76 -45.22
CA ASP A 597 -24.79 23.21 -45.30
C ASP A 597 -26.17 23.55 -45.90
N SER A 598 -27.10 23.94 -45.03
CA SER A 598 -28.53 24.12 -45.33
C SER A 598 -28.84 25.48 -45.96
N ASP A 599 -27.99 26.49 -45.74
CA ASP A 599 -28.22 27.87 -46.17
C ASP A 599 -27.34 28.30 -47.37
N GLY A 600 -26.21 27.60 -47.55
CA GLY A 600 -25.29 27.69 -48.67
C GLY A 600 -24.17 28.71 -48.52
N ASP A 601 -23.84 29.17 -47.31
CA ASP A 601 -22.78 30.17 -47.07
C ASP A 601 -21.35 29.59 -47.07
N GLY A 602 -21.20 28.26 -46.96
CA GLY A 602 -19.92 27.56 -46.92
C GLY A 602 -19.43 27.18 -45.52
N LYS A 603 -20.24 27.40 -44.48
CA LYS A 603 -20.09 26.86 -43.13
C LYS A 603 -21.14 25.76 -42.90
N GLY A 604 -20.81 24.69 -42.17
CA GLY A 604 -21.75 23.59 -41.95
C GLY A 604 -22.72 23.79 -40.78
N ASP A 605 -23.93 23.25 -40.90
CA ASP A 605 -25.02 23.25 -39.90
C ASP A 605 -24.60 22.83 -38.48
N ALA A 606 -23.47 22.12 -38.35
CA ALA A 606 -22.96 21.60 -37.07
C ALA A 606 -22.06 22.58 -36.31
N CYS A 607 -21.34 23.45 -37.02
CA CYS A 607 -20.53 24.54 -36.45
C CYS A 607 -21.21 25.90 -36.60
N GLU A 608 -22.28 25.99 -37.39
CA GLU A 608 -23.32 27.02 -37.25
C GLU A 608 -23.97 26.94 -35.87
N GLU A 609 -23.32 27.56 -34.89
CA GLU A 609 -23.84 27.77 -33.55
C GLU A 609 -25.30 28.29 -33.56
N PRO A 610 -26.28 27.53 -33.03
CA PRO A 610 -27.43 28.11 -32.37
C PRO A 610 -26.86 28.92 -31.20
N GLY A 611 -26.94 30.24 -31.31
CA GLY A 611 -26.11 31.11 -30.48
C GLY A 611 -26.61 31.15 -29.04
N CYS A 612 -26.08 30.29 -28.17
CA CYS A 612 -26.56 30.17 -26.81
C CYS A 612 -26.53 31.51 -26.06
N GLY A 613 -27.66 31.85 -25.42
CA GLY A 613 -27.84 33.14 -24.76
C GLY A 613 -28.36 34.24 -25.69
N ASN A 614 -29.06 33.89 -26.77
CA ASN A 614 -29.75 34.84 -27.65
C ASN A 614 -31.19 35.15 -27.18
N GLY A 615 -31.74 34.34 -26.25
CA GLY A 615 -33.06 34.47 -25.67
C GLY A 615 -34.14 33.58 -26.32
N VAL A 616 -33.75 32.63 -27.17
CA VAL A 616 -34.65 31.74 -27.92
C VAL A 616 -34.12 30.31 -27.85
N VAL A 617 -34.91 29.39 -27.29
CA VAL A 617 -34.54 27.96 -27.24
C VAL A 617 -34.66 27.33 -28.64
N GLU A 618 -33.54 27.05 -29.28
CA GLU A 618 -33.43 26.48 -30.62
C GLU A 618 -33.26 24.95 -30.63
N LYS A 619 -33.23 24.34 -31.82
CA LYS A 619 -33.31 22.88 -31.99
C LYS A 619 -31.94 22.20 -31.75
N GLY A 620 -31.61 22.05 -30.48
CA GLY A 620 -30.37 21.43 -29.98
C GLY A 620 -30.12 21.84 -28.52
N GLU A 621 -30.66 22.98 -28.13
CA GLU A 621 -30.57 23.56 -26.81
C GLU A 621 -31.56 22.91 -25.82
N THR A 622 -31.15 22.80 -24.55
CA THR A 622 -32.05 22.38 -23.46
C THR A 622 -32.61 23.56 -22.66
N CYS A 623 -31.96 24.72 -22.78
CA CYS A 623 -32.34 26.02 -22.24
C CYS A 623 -31.67 27.12 -23.07
N ASP A 624 -32.15 28.35 -22.94
CA ASP A 624 -31.48 29.63 -23.28
C ASP A 624 -32.15 30.68 -22.38
N ASP A 625 -31.36 31.50 -21.68
CA ASP A 625 -31.86 32.57 -20.78
C ASP A 625 -31.48 34.00 -21.23
N GLY A 626 -30.93 34.15 -22.44
CA GLY A 626 -30.52 35.42 -23.02
C GLY A 626 -29.12 35.90 -22.61
N ASN A 627 -28.30 35.03 -21.99
CA ASN A 627 -26.86 35.23 -21.85
C ASN A 627 -26.07 33.91 -21.66
N THR A 628 -24.75 34.00 -21.44
CA THR A 628 -23.84 32.85 -21.28
C THR A 628 -23.19 32.79 -19.90
N LYS A 629 -23.89 33.29 -18.86
CA LYS A 629 -23.30 33.54 -17.54
C LYS A 629 -23.52 32.37 -16.59
N PHE A 630 -22.47 31.61 -16.34
CA PHE A 630 -22.52 30.48 -15.41
C PHE A 630 -23.22 30.76 -14.06
N GLY A 631 -24.22 29.95 -13.74
CA GLY A 631 -24.97 29.91 -12.48
C GLY A 631 -26.28 30.71 -12.45
N ASP A 632 -26.83 31.15 -13.59
CA ASP A 632 -28.14 31.82 -13.66
C ASP A 632 -29.28 31.02 -14.32
N GLY A 633 -28.98 29.84 -14.90
CA GLY A 633 -29.99 28.87 -15.34
C GLY A 633 -29.57 28.05 -16.56
N CYS A 634 -28.73 28.61 -17.41
CA CYS A 634 -28.24 27.97 -18.62
C CYS A 634 -26.74 28.23 -18.80
N ASN A 635 -25.96 27.16 -19.00
CA ASN A 635 -24.52 27.33 -19.24
C ASN A 635 -24.25 27.81 -20.67
N ALA A 636 -23.00 28.18 -20.95
CA ALA A 636 -22.58 28.65 -22.27
C ALA A 636 -22.72 27.61 -23.40
N GLN A 637 -23.01 26.35 -23.06
CA GLN A 637 -23.26 25.23 -23.99
C GLN A 637 -24.75 24.83 -24.07
N CYS A 638 -25.65 25.70 -23.61
CA CYS A 638 -27.10 25.54 -23.62
C CYS A 638 -27.63 24.26 -22.92
N GLN A 639 -26.90 23.85 -21.88
CA GLN A 639 -27.30 22.82 -20.92
C GLN A 639 -27.86 23.45 -19.64
N THR A 640 -28.96 22.87 -19.15
CA THR A 640 -29.64 23.39 -17.96
C THR A 640 -28.77 23.24 -16.72
N GLU A 641 -28.46 24.34 -16.05
CA GLU A 641 -27.55 24.31 -14.91
C GLU A 641 -28.21 23.72 -13.67
N VAL A 642 -27.54 22.77 -13.03
CA VAL A 642 -27.92 22.34 -11.68
C VAL A 642 -27.66 23.50 -10.74
N ALA A 643 -28.70 23.98 -10.06
CA ALA A 643 -28.61 25.14 -9.17
C ALA A 643 -27.75 24.86 -7.92
N LEU A 644 -26.44 25.09 -8.03
CA LEU A 644 -25.46 24.84 -6.98
C LEU A 644 -25.77 25.64 -5.70
N LYS A 645 -25.56 24.99 -4.55
CA LYS A 645 -25.61 25.56 -3.19
C LYS A 645 -24.22 25.49 -2.54
N PRO A 646 -23.97 26.30 -1.48
CA PRO A 646 -22.73 26.22 -0.71
C PRO A 646 -22.45 24.79 -0.24
N GLY A 647 -21.21 24.35 -0.41
CA GLY A 647 -20.76 22.98 -0.13
C GLY A 647 -21.05 21.92 -1.20
N ASP A 648 -21.61 22.26 -2.36
CA ASP A 648 -21.72 21.29 -3.49
C ASP A 648 -20.36 21.03 -4.17
N LEU A 649 -19.50 22.06 -4.21
CA LEU A 649 -18.11 21.98 -4.63
C LEU A 649 -17.23 22.42 -3.45
N VAL A 650 -16.14 21.71 -3.20
CA VAL A 650 -15.27 21.90 -2.01
C VAL A 650 -13.80 21.92 -2.44
N LEU A 651 -13.05 22.92 -2.00
CA LEU A 651 -11.60 22.99 -2.14
C LEU A 651 -10.95 21.94 -1.23
N SER A 652 -10.19 21.02 -1.82
CA SER A 652 -9.73 19.78 -1.19
C SER A 652 -8.21 19.63 -1.15
N GLU A 653 -7.46 20.19 -2.09
CA GLU A 653 -6.00 20.18 -2.07
C GLU A 653 -5.44 21.47 -2.67
N ILE A 654 -4.30 21.97 -2.16
CA ILE A 654 -3.67 23.22 -2.62
C ILE A 654 -2.14 23.04 -2.63
N LEU A 655 -1.49 23.21 -3.79
CA LEU A 655 -0.02 23.32 -3.90
C LEU A 655 0.36 24.76 -4.28
N PRO A 656 0.75 25.60 -3.32
CA PRO A 656 1.16 26.98 -3.59
C PRO A 656 2.66 27.15 -3.88
N ASP A 657 3.54 26.34 -3.25
CA ASP A 657 5.00 26.40 -3.42
C ASP A 657 5.48 25.08 -4.07
N PRO A 658 5.47 24.94 -5.40
CA PRO A 658 5.98 23.75 -6.10
C PRO A 658 7.51 23.72 -6.10
N ALA A 659 8.14 22.58 -5.78
CA ALA A 659 9.59 22.41 -5.86
C ALA A 659 10.04 21.84 -7.22
N SER A 660 9.17 21.10 -7.93
CA SER A 660 9.52 20.42 -9.18
C SER A 660 9.23 21.23 -10.47
N ALA A 661 8.58 22.37 -10.32
CA ALA A 661 8.30 23.37 -11.34
C ALA A 661 8.68 24.77 -10.83
N THR A 662 8.58 25.80 -11.68
CA THR A 662 8.64 27.18 -11.18
C THR A 662 7.35 27.52 -10.47
N ASP A 663 7.44 28.22 -9.33
CA ASP A 663 6.35 28.86 -8.58
C ASP A 663 5.20 29.32 -9.51
N ASP A 664 5.51 30.18 -10.48
CA ASP A 664 4.54 30.77 -11.42
C ASP A 664 3.81 29.82 -12.39
N LEU A 665 4.17 28.54 -12.45
CA LEU A 665 3.61 27.55 -13.40
C LEU A 665 3.17 26.23 -12.73
N GLY A 666 3.76 25.87 -11.60
CA GLY A 666 3.45 24.65 -10.85
C GLY A 666 2.35 24.80 -9.79
N GLU A 667 1.83 26.01 -9.59
CA GLU A 667 0.70 26.26 -8.68
C GLU A 667 -0.61 25.64 -9.19
N TRP A 668 -1.30 24.93 -8.30
CA TRP A 668 -2.63 24.38 -8.54
C TRP A 668 -3.43 24.21 -7.25
N PHE A 669 -4.73 24.06 -7.40
CA PHE A 669 -5.65 23.65 -6.34
C PHE A 669 -6.70 22.69 -6.90
N GLU A 670 -7.36 21.94 -6.02
CA GLU A 670 -8.30 20.89 -6.37
C GLU A 670 -9.71 21.17 -5.88
N ILE A 671 -10.69 20.90 -6.75
CA ILE A 671 -12.12 21.00 -6.52
C ILE A 671 -12.71 19.58 -6.44
N TYR A 672 -13.34 19.26 -5.33
CA TYR A 672 -14.10 18.04 -5.10
C TYR A 672 -15.60 18.28 -5.29
N ASN A 673 -16.30 17.38 -5.98
CA ASN A 673 -17.76 17.43 -6.08
C ASN A 673 -18.41 16.62 -4.94
N ALA A 674 -18.86 17.34 -3.90
CA ALA A 674 -19.59 16.80 -2.76
C ALA A 674 -21.12 16.69 -3.00
N SER A 675 -21.61 17.14 -4.16
CA SER A 675 -23.01 17.01 -4.53
C SER A 675 -23.38 15.60 -5.01
N THR A 676 -24.67 15.32 -5.14
CA THR A 676 -25.19 14.01 -5.60
C THR A 676 -25.36 13.92 -7.12
N THR A 677 -24.94 14.97 -7.86
CA THR A 677 -25.12 15.10 -9.31
C THR A 677 -23.80 15.47 -9.98
N THR A 678 -23.61 15.09 -11.24
CA THR A 678 -22.48 15.62 -12.04
C THR A 678 -22.62 17.13 -12.15
N VAL A 679 -21.53 17.86 -11.88
CA VAL A 679 -21.47 19.32 -11.99
C VAL A 679 -20.61 19.68 -13.18
N GLU A 680 -21.11 20.55 -14.06
CA GLU A 680 -20.31 21.17 -15.12
C GLU A 680 -19.49 22.31 -14.51
N LEU A 681 -18.18 22.33 -14.75
CA LEU A 681 -17.26 23.35 -14.23
C LEU A 681 -16.96 24.47 -15.25
N ALA A 682 -17.32 24.29 -16.53
CA ALA A 682 -17.17 25.29 -17.58
C ALA A 682 -17.80 26.63 -17.16
N GLY A 683 -17.01 27.69 -17.10
CA GLY A 683 -17.48 29.02 -16.68
C GLY A 683 -17.58 29.26 -15.16
N LEU A 684 -17.33 28.27 -14.29
CA LEU A 684 -17.32 28.42 -12.84
C LEU A 684 -16.39 29.56 -12.40
N GLY A 685 -16.86 30.45 -11.53
CA GLY A 685 -16.07 31.53 -10.98
C GLY A 685 -15.02 31.01 -9.99
N VAL A 686 -13.75 31.26 -10.27
CA VAL A 686 -12.60 31.06 -9.37
C VAL A 686 -12.05 32.42 -9.01
N LYS A 687 -11.91 32.68 -7.71
CA LYS A 687 -11.45 33.97 -7.20
C LYS A 687 -10.27 33.78 -6.25
N VAL A 688 -9.12 34.31 -6.65
CA VAL A 688 -7.92 34.34 -5.81
C VAL A 688 -7.68 35.78 -5.36
N GLY A 689 -7.77 36.00 -4.05
CA GLY A 689 -7.71 37.33 -3.45
C GLY A 689 -8.80 38.27 -4.00
N THR A 690 -8.41 39.26 -4.81
CA THR A 690 -9.32 40.24 -5.43
C THR A 690 -9.66 39.94 -6.88
N SER A 691 -9.05 38.93 -7.50
CA SER A 691 -9.23 38.64 -8.93
C SER A 691 -10.18 37.47 -9.12
N LEU A 692 -11.39 37.75 -9.59
CA LEU A 692 -12.36 36.76 -10.05
C LEU A 692 -12.12 36.45 -11.55
N LYS A 693 -12.13 35.17 -11.89
CA LYS A 693 -11.97 34.62 -13.24
C LYS A 693 -12.94 33.46 -13.43
N ALA A 694 -13.61 33.36 -14.56
CA ALA A 694 -14.30 32.14 -14.93
C ALA A 694 -13.27 31.07 -15.36
N LEU A 695 -13.53 29.80 -15.03
CA LEU A 695 -12.88 28.68 -15.73
C LEU A 695 -13.21 28.74 -17.23
N PRO A 696 -12.34 28.20 -18.10
CA PRO A 696 -12.61 28.13 -19.53
C PRO A 696 -13.98 27.51 -19.83
N SER A 697 -14.66 28.04 -20.85
CA SER A 697 -15.93 27.52 -21.37
C SER A 697 -15.79 27.07 -22.83
N ASP A 698 -14.56 26.76 -23.24
CA ASP A 698 -14.16 26.28 -24.56
C ASP A 698 -14.57 24.82 -24.81
N LYS A 699 -14.83 24.07 -23.73
CA LYS A 699 -15.32 22.69 -23.74
C LYS A 699 -16.06 22.38 -22.45
N SER A 700 -16.64 21.18 -22.38
CA SER A 700 -17.25 20.63 -21.17
C SER A 700 -16.18 20.11 -20.20
N TYR A 701 -16.38 20.36 -18.91
CA TYR A 701 -15.57 19.91 -17.79
C TYR A 701 -16.49 19.22 -16.74
N PRO A 702 -17.06 18.05 -17.08
CA PRO A 702 -18.03 17.39 -16.22
C PRO A 702 -17.31 16.73 -15.04
N LEU A 703 -17.68 17.12 -13.82
CA LEU A 703 -17.16 16.54 -12.59
C LEU A 703 -18.23 15.66 -11.93
N PRO A 704 -18.15 14.31 -12.01
CA PRO A 704 -19.14 13.43 -11.38
C PRO A 704 -19.13 13.51 -9.85
N PRO A 705 -20.19 13.02 -9.17
CA PRO A 705 -20.23 12.93 -7.70
C PRO A 705 -19.03 12.18 -7.14
N GLY A 706 -18.41 12.72 -6.08
CA GLY A 706 -17.26 12.09 -5.43
C GLY A 706 -15.96 12.11 -6.23
N GLN A 707 -15.90 12.85 -7.34
CA GLN A 707 -14.70 13.01 -8.17
C GLN A 707 -14.01 14.36 -7.91
N TYR A 708 -12.78 14.47 -8.43
CA TYR A 708 -11.86 15.58 -8.20
C TYR A 708 -11.42 16.21 -9.53
N ALA A 709 -11.31 17.55 -9.58
CA ALA A 709 -10.79 18.31 -10.71
C ALA A 709 -9.71 19.28 -10.26
N VAL A 710 -8.55 19.23 -10.92
CA VAL A 710 -7.42 20.13 -10.62
C VAL A 710 -7.48 21.37 -11.51
N VAL A 711 -7.36 22.54 -10.92
CA VAL A 711 -7.22 23.84 -11.61
C VAL A 711 -5.79 24.31 -11.45
N ALA A 712 -5.09 24.54 -12.55
CA ALA A 712 -3.68 24.91 -12.57
C ALA A 712 -3.43 26.16 -13.43
N ARG A 713 -2.30 26.84 -13.19
CA ARG A 713 -1.87 27.99 -14.03
C ARG A 713 -1.51 27.60 -15.47
N ASN A 714 -1.28 26.30 -15.74
CA ASN A 714 -1.02 25.77 -17.07
C ASN A 714 -1.51 24.30 -17.20
N GLY A 715 -1.97 23.91 -18.39
CA GLY A 715 -2.37 22.54 -18.72
C GLY A 715 -1.23 21.65 -19.22
N ASP A 716 -0.05 22.21 -19.54
CA ASP A 716 1.13 21.41 -19.90
C ASP A 716 1.72 20.71 -18.67
N ALA A 717 1.51 19.39 -18.61
CA ALA A 717 2.01 18.50 -17.56
C ALA A 717 3.54 18.57 -17.37
N ALA A 718 4.31 18.91 -18.40
CA ALA A 718 5.77 19.04 -18.27
C ALA A 718 6.19 20.31 -17.49
N GLN A 719 5.32 21.32 -17.48
CA GLN A 719 5.55 22.66 -16.89
C GLN A 719 4.89 22.84 -15.52
N ASN A 720 3.76 22.16 -15.25
CA ASN A 720 2.98 22.30 -14.01
C ASN A 720 3.37 21.32 -12.88
N GLY A 721 4.57 20.74 -12.94
CA GLY A 721 5.09 19.78 -11.94
C GLY A 721 4.77 18.30 -12.23
N GLY A 722 3.95 18.01 -13.25
CA GLY A 722 3.57 16.64 -13.63
C GLY A 722 2.07 16.35 -13.49
N VAL A 723 1.24 17.37 -13.29
CA VAL A 723 -0.22 17.24 -13.17
C VAL A 723 -0.82 17.02 -14.55
N GLN A 724 -1.40 15.84 -14.75
CA GLN A 724 -2.12 15.46 -15.97
C GLN A 724 -3.56 15.95 -15.92
N GLY A 725 -4.10 16.44 -17.04
CA GLY A 725 -5.53 16.74 -17.18
C GLY A 725 -6.05 17.97 -16.43
N ALA A 726 -5.19 18.82 -15.88
CA ALA A 726 -5.63 20.03 -15.16
C ALA A 726 -6.36 21.04 -16.06
N ILE A 727 -7.39 21.68 -15.50
CA ILE A 727 -8.09 22.81 -16.12
C ILE A 727 -7.16 24.02 -16.11
N ALA A 728 -6.74 24.45 -17.29
CA ALA A 728 -5.72 25.49 -17.47
C ALA A 728 -6.32 26.90 -17.33
N LEU A 729 -6.26 27.47 -16.12
CA LEU A 729 -6.63 28.87 -15.90
C LEU A 729 -5.39 29.76 -15.99
N THR A 730 -4.93 30.04 -17.21
CA THR A 730 -3.68 30.78 -17.49
C THR A 730 -3.64 32.23 -17.00
N THR A 731 -4.78 32.77 -16.52
CA THR A 731 -4.86 34.09 -15.87
C THR A 731 -5.18 34.03 -14.37
N LEU A 732 -5.07 32.84 -13.77
CA LEU A 732 -5.10 32.63 -12.32
C LEU A 732 -3.91 33.39 -11.68
N PRO A 733 -4.15 34.22 -10.64
CA PRO A 733 -3.09 34.84 -9.87
C PRO A 733 -2.21 33.81 -9.16
N ALA A 734 -0.97 34.19 -8.87
CA ALA A 734 -0.10 33.42 -7.99
C ALA A 734 -0.75 33.17 -6.62
N LEU A 735 -0.52 31.98 -6.08
CA LEU A 735 -0.89 31.58 -4.74
C LEU A 735 0.17 32.12 -3.75
N GLY A 736 -0.25 32.51 -2.55
CA GLY A 736 0.68 33.14 -1.60
C GLY A 736 1.41 32.12 -0.73
N ASN A 737 2.73 32.05 -0.86
CA ASN A 737 3.58 31.14 -0.08
C ASN A 737 3.82 31.60 1.37
N THR A 738 3.60 32.88 1.67
CA THR A 738 3.83 33.46 3.00
C THR A 738 2.75 34.44 3.46
N SER A 739 1.99 35.01 2.53
CA SER A 739 0.81 35.85 2.81
C SER A 739 -0.45 34.99 2.90
N ALA A 740 -1.38 35.38 3.78
CA ALA A 740 -2.72 34.80 3.80
C ALA A 740 -3.38 34.93 2.41
N THR A 741 -3.86 33.82 1.87
CA THR A 741 -4.42 33.73 0.52
C THR A 741 -5.78 33.08 0.58
N THR A 742 -6.76 33.72 -0.07
CA THR A 742 -8.14 33.23 -0.15
C THR A 742 -8.41 32.75 -1.56
N ILE A 743 -8.95 31.54 -1.69
CA ILE A 743 -9.48 30.95 -2.92
C ILE A 743 -10.99 30.79 -2.70
N GLN A 744 -11.82 31.33 -3.60
CA GLN A 744 -13.29 31.18 -3.53
C GLN A 744 -13.83 30.60 -4.83
N LEU A 745 -14.79 29.70 -4.71
CA LEU A 745 -15.59 29.19 -5.81
C LEU A 745 -16.92 29.97 -5.84
N GLU A 746 -17.28 30.56 -6.98
CA GLU A 746 -18.46 31.40 -7.17
C GLU A 746 -19.30 30.91 -8.35
N SER A 747 -20.62 30.75 -8.14
CA SER A 747 -21.61 30.45 -9.20
C SER A 747 -22.62 31.59 -9.25
N GLY A 748 -22.70 32.29 -10.38
CA GLY A 748 -23.43 33.54 -10.52
C GLY A 748 -22.96 34.62 -9.54
N ASN A 749 -23.72 34.81 -8.46
CA ASN A 749 -23.39 35.73 -7.35
C ASN A 749 -23.32 35.00 -5.98
N LYS A 750 -23.31 33.67 -5.97
CA LYS A 750 -23.23 32.85 -4.76
C LYS A 750 -21.80 32.34 -4.59
N ILE A 751 -21.26 32.42 -3.37
CA ILE A 751 -20.05 31.68 -2.99
C ILE A 751 -20.49 30.22 -2.72
N LEU A 752 -19.83 29.27 -3.35
CA LEU A 752 -20.01 27.84 -3.12
C LEU A 752 -19.08 27.33 -2.01
N ASP A 753 -17.84 27.82 -2.00
CA ASP A 753 -16.79 27.48 -1.02
C ASP A 753 -15.69 28.56 -0.98
N SER A 754 -14.91 28.66 0.11
CA SER A 754 -14.02 29.83 0.37
C SER A 754 -12.83 29.61 1.34
N VAL A 755 -11.89 28.72 1.03
CA VAL A 755 -10.69 28.50 1.84
C VAL A 755 -9.77 29.74 1.96
N THR A 756 -9.28 30.03 3.17
CA THR A 756 -8.22 31.03 3.43
C THR A 756 -7.06 30.46 4.25
N TYR A 757 -6.01 29.98 3.59
CA TYR A 757 -4.83 29.42 4.23
C TYR A 757 -3.79 30.52 4.56
N ASN A 758 -3.06 30.37 5.67
CA ASN A 758 -2.07 31.35 6.14
C ASN A 758 -1.05 30.72 7.14
N ALA A 759 -0.11 31.51 7.68
CA ALA A 759 0.94 30.99 8.57
C ALA A 759 0.50 30.66 10.03
N THR A 760 -0.77 30.88 10.39
CA THR A 760 -1.31 30.69 11.75
C THR A 760 -2.58 29.83 11.71
N GLY A 761 -2.60 28.73 12.46
CA GLY A 761 -3.76 27.82 12.54
C GLY A 761 -3.95 26.90 11.33
N TRP A 762 -2.93 26.79 10.48
CA TRP A 762 -2.87 25.95 9.27
C TRP A 762 -1.47 25.33 9.18
N PRO A 763 -1.28 24.21 8.43
CA PRO A 763 0.05 23.72 8.11
C PRO A 763 0.82 24.79 7.33
N LYS A 764 2.10 24.97 7.68
CA LYS A 764 2.95 25.97 7.02
C LYS A 764 3.31 25.50 5.63
N VAL A 765 2.97 26.28 4.60
CA VAL A 765 3.43 26.07 3.21
C VAL A 765 4.91 25.68 3.21
N SER A 766 5.20 24.58 2.52
CA SER A 766 6.52 23.97 2.43
C SER A 766 6.76 23.58 0.98
N SER A 767 7.92 23.99 0.43
CA SER A 767 8.22 23.79 -0.99
C SER A 767 8.15 22.32 -1.39
N GLY A 768 7.37 22.05 -2.44
CA GLY A 768 7.07 20.73 -2.96
C GLY A 768 6.09 19.90 -2.13
N VAL A 769 5.28 20.51 -1.26
CA VAL A 769 4.30 19.80 -0.43
C VAL A 769 2.95 20.51 -0.43
N ALA A 770 1.93 19.83 -0.96
CA ALA A 770 0.56 20.32 -0.95
C ALA A 770 -0.04 20.31 0.47
N LEU A 771 -0.97 21.25 0.69
CA LEU A 771 -1.92 21.22 1.79
C LEU A 771 -3.08 20.32 1.35
N ALA A 772 -3.28 19.19 2.03
CA ALA A 772 -4.37 18.25 1.74
C ALA A 772 -5.43 18.30 2.85
N LEU A 773 -6.70 18.40 2.46
CA LEU A 773 -7.86 18.32 3.35
C LEU A 773 -8.14 16.87 3.74
N ASP A 774 -8.40 16.60 5.01
CA ASP A 774 -8.81 15.28 5.49
C ASP A 774 -10.14 14.84 4.80
N PRO A 775 -10.24 13.61 4.24
CA PRO A 775 -11.47 13.13 3.59
C PRO A 775 -12.71 13.08 4.50
N SER A 776 -12.55 13.03 5.83
CA SER A 776 -13.69 13.16 6.75
C SER A 776 -14.32 14.56 6.73
N ALA A 777 -13.55 15.58 6.33
CA ALA A 777 -14.03 16.96 6.18
C ALA A 777 -14.72 17.24 4.83
N THR A 778 -14.57 16.38 3.82
CA THR A 778 -15.30 16.52 2.54
C THR A 778 -16.71 15.90 2.58
N ALA A 779 -16.92 14.87 3.42
CA ALA A 779 -18.18 14.11 3.46
C ALA A 779 -19.27 14.69 4.39
N ALA A 780 -18.91 15.59 5.31
CA ALA A 780 -19.75 15.94 6.46
C ALA A 780 -20.68 17.18 6.28
N GLY A 781 -20.84 17.67 5.05
CA GLY A 781 -21.94 18.57 4.66
C GLY A 781 -21.92 19.99 5.26
N GLY A 782 -21.06 20.85 4.73
CA GLY A 782 -21.10 22.29 4.99
C GLY A 782 -19.89 23.04 4.44
N ASP A 783 -20.16 24.25 3.95
CA ASP A 783 -19.25 25.27 3.38
C ASP A 783 -18.17 25.83 4.34
N LYS A 784 -17.81 25.08 5.41
CA LYS A 784 -17.07 25.58 6.58
C LYS A 784 -16.14 24.58 7.27
N LEU A 785 -16.13 23.30 6.90
CA LEU A 785 -15.23 22.33 7.55
C LEU A 785 -13.79 22.44 7.03
N ASN A 786 -13.64 22.71 5.73
CA ASN A 786 -12.37 23.02 5.09
C ASN A 786 -11.88 24.46 5.37
N ASP A 787 -12.68 25.34 5.98
CA ASP A 787 -12.21 26.64 6.49
C ASP A 787 -11.33 26.52 7.76
N ASN A 788 -11.37 25.36 8.43
CA ASN A 788 -10.56 25.08 9.61
C ASN A 788 -9.23 24.45 9.22
N GLY A 789 -8.12 25.18 9.38
CA GLY A 789 -6.78 24.66 9.05
C GLY A 789 -6.33 23.45 9.87
N ALA A 790 -7.02 23.08 10.96
CA ALA A 790 -6.80 21.80 11.65
C ALA A 790 -7.37 20.58 10.90
N ALA A 791 -8.23 20.78 9.89
CA ALA A 791 -8.68 19.73 8.98
C ALA A 791 -7.72 19.51 7.80
N TRP A 792 -6.61 20.25 7.74
CA TRP A 792 -5.61 20.16 6.67
C TRP A 792 -4.28 19.66 7.23
N CYS A 793 -3.59 18.85 6.43
CA CYS A 793 -2.27 18.31 6.76
C CYS A 793 -1.33 18.36 5.54
N TYR A 794 -0.08 17.95 5.77
CA TYR A 794 0.91 17.82 4.71
C TYR A 794 0.64 16.58 3.86
N ALA A 795 0.53 16.77 2.55
CA ALA A 795 0.49 15.64 1.63
C ALA A 795 1.77 14.79 1.73
N THR A 796 1.60 13.47 1.74
CA THR A 796 2.68 12.49 1.89
C THR A 796 3.02 11.77 0.59
N THR A 797 2.02 11.54 -0.27
CA THR A 797 2.11 10.85 -1.56
C THR A 797 2.94 11.63 -2.59
N PRO A 798 4.03 11.08 -3.13
CA PRO A 798 4.77 11.73 -4.22
C PRO A 798 4.00 11.66 -5.55
N PHE A 799 4.03 12.74 -6.33
CA PHE A 799 3.56 12.78 -7.72
C PHE A 799 4.58 13.46 -8.63
N GLY A 800 4.38 13.31 -9.95
CA GLY A 800 5.18 14.00 -10.97
C GLY A 800 6.68 13.77 -10.81
N LYS A 801 7.42 14.86 -10.60
CA LYS A 801 8.89 14.86 -10.41
C LYS A 801 9.35 14.80 -8.94
N GLY A 802 8.45 14.58 -7.98
CA GLY A 802 8.77 14.39 -6.57
C GLY A 802 8.17 15.42 -5.61
N ASP A 803 7.31 16.34 -6.10
CA ASP A 803 6.41 17.09 -5.23
C ASP A 803 5.41 16.11 -4.57
N LYS A 804 4.82 16.50 -3.44
CA LYS A 804 3.85 15.68 -2.69
C LYS A 804 2.45 16.26 -2.80
N GLY A 805 1.50 15.38 -3.11
CA GLY A 805 0.10 15.70 -3.36
C GLY A 805 -0.63 14.53 -4.04
N THR A 806 -1.95 14.64 -4.16
CA THR A 806 -2.84 13.66 -4.78
C THR A 806 -3.64 14.23 -5.97
N PRO A 807 -3.06 15.04 -6.87
CA PRO A 807 -3.81 15.75 -7.90
C PRO A 807 -4.66 14.82 -8.79
N GLY A 808 -5.97 15.09 -8.82
CA GLY A 808 -7.01 14.35 -9.50
C GLY A 808 -7.54 13.14 -8.72
N LYS A 809 -7.25 13.02 -7.41
CA LYS A 809 -7.54 11.83 -6.60
C LYS A 809 -7.88 12.19 -5.15
N ALA A 810 -8.52 11.27 -4.45
CA ALA A 810 -8.78 11.43 -3.02
C ALA A 810 -7.48 11.56 -2.19
N ASN A 811 -7.45 12.57 -1.33
CA ASN A 811 -6.43 12.76 -0.30
C ASN A 811 -6.32 11.54 0.64
N ALA A 812 -5.15 11.37 1.25
CA ALA A 812 -5.00 10.51 2.42
C ALA A 812 -5.66 11.17 3.65
N ALA A 813 -6.16 10.35 4.58
CA ALA A 813 -6.56 10.83 5.90
C ALA A 813 -5.36 11.45 6.65
N CYS A 814 -5.61 12.53 7.38
CA CYS A 814 -4.57 13.21 8.12
C CYS A 814 -4.14 12.36 9.32
N PRO A 815 -2.82 12.23 9.57
CA PRO A 815 -2.33 11.59 10.79
C PRO A 815 -2.86 12.33 12.02
N LYS A 816 -3.36 11.57 13.00
CA LYS A 816 -3.91 12.15 14.24
C LYS A 816 -2.79 12.43 15.24
N ASP A 817 -2.95 13.57 15.91
CA ASP A 817 -2.24 14.04 17.08
C ASP A 817 -3.37 14.60 17.98
N SER A 818 -3.90 13.75 18.84
CA SER A 818 -5.17 13.94 19.52
C SER A 818 -5.07 14.92 20.71
N ASP A 819 -3.86 15.19 21.20
CA ASP A 819 -3.64 16.16 22.28
C ASP A 819 -2.89 17.43 21.84
N LEU A 820 -2.19 17.42 20.69
CA LEU A 820 -1.40 18.48 20.06
C LEU A 820 -0.02 18.77 20.68
N ASP A 821 0.68 17.75 21.18
CA ASP A 821 2.02 17.89 21.78
C ASP A 821 3.18 17.86 20.75
N GLY A 822 2.93 17.31 19.57
CA GLY A 822 3.92 17.13 18.49
C GLY A 822 4.31 15.68 18.18
N VAL A 823 3.76 14.69 18.90
CA VAL A 823 3.84 13.25 18.61
C VAL A 823 2.49 12.79 18.01
N LEU A 824 2.49 11.76 17.16
CA LEU A 824 1.27 11.27 16.51
C LEU A 824 0.71 10.07 17.28
N ASP A 825 -0.63 9.94 17.40
CA ASP A 825 -1.33 8.94 18.21
C ASP A 825 -0.78 7.50 18.06
N GLY A 826 -0.37 7.11 16.85
CA GLY A 826 0.14 5.76 16.55
C GLY A 826 1.58 5.49 17.00
N VAL A 827 2.28 6.50 17.53
CA VAL A 827 3.63 6.41 18.13
C VAL A 827 3.70 7.15 19.47
N ASP A 828 2.58 7.67 19.96
CA ASP A 828 2.48 8.46 21.18
C ASP A 828 2.07 7.57 22.36
N ASN A 829 2.97 7.39 23.33
CA ASN A 829 2.69 6.62 24.54
C ASN A 829 1.77 7.33 25.55
N CYS A 830 1.37 8.59 25.30
CA CYS A 830 0.24 9.23 25.97
C CYS A 830 -0.63 10.05 25.00
N ALA A 831 -1.18 9.44 23.94
CA ALA A 831 -2.02 10.07 22.87
C ALA A 831 -3.18 11.00 23.30
N LEU A 832 -3.48 11.19 24.59
CA LEU A 832 -4.47 12.13 25.13
C LEU A 832 -3.91 13.08 26.22
N VAL A 833 -2.61 12.99 26.57
CA VAL A 833 -1.97 13.67 27.71
C VAL A 833 -0.51 14.08 27.41
N LYS A 834 -0.36 15.31 26.90
CA LYS A 834 0.90 15.89 26.37
C LYS A 834 2.17 15.46 27.10
N ASN A 835 3.00 14.66 26.45
CA ASN A 835 4.32 14.23 26.89
C ASN A 835 5.35 14.23 25.73
N PRO A 836 5.82 15.41 25.25
CA PRO A 836 6.69 15.47 24.07
C PRO A 836 8.07 14.81 24.22
N ASP A 837 8.43 14.37 25.42
CA ASP A 837 9.64 13.60 25.72
C ASP A 837 9.42 12.08 25.72
N GLN A 838 8.17 11.62 25.56
CA GLN A 838 7.74 10.22 25.39
C GLN A 838 8.31 9.30 26.48
N LYS A 839 8.44 9.85 27.69
CA LYS A 839 9.09 9.16 28.81
C LYS A 839 8.19 8.04 29.33
N ASP A 840 8.69 6.81 29.21
CA ASP A 840 8.12 5.57 29.73
C ASP A 840 9.23 4.88 30.55
N THR A 841 8.97 4.64 31.83
CA THR A 841 9.97 4.22 32.82
C THR A 841 10.09 2.70 32.98
N ASP A 842 8.99 1.96 32.86
CA ASP A 842 8.93 0.50 33.07
C ASP A 842 8.71 -0.31 31.78
N LYS A 843 8.41 0.38 30.66
CA LYS A 843 8.35 -0.11 29.28
C LYS A 843 7.14 -0.96 28.97
N ASP A 844 6.01 -0.55 29.51
CA ASP A 844 4.72 -1.19 29.30
C ASP A 844 3.97 -0.66 28.05
N GLY A 845 4.40 0.49 27.51
CA GLY A 845 3.82 1.15 26.35
C GLY A 845 3.06 2.44 26.67
N LEU A 846 2.93 2.81 27.94
CA LEU A 846 2.32 4.04 28.42
C LEU A 846 3.37 5.00 28.97
N GLY A 847 3.18 6.29 28.74
CA GLY A 847 4.10 7.31 29.26
C GLY A 847 3.82 7.65 30.73
N ASP A 848 4.87 8.00 31.47
CA ASP A 848 4.88 8.45 32.87
C ASP A 848 3.79 9.47 33.25
N LEU A 849 3.26 10.23 32.29
CA LEU A 849 2.27 11.29 32.49
C LEU A 849 0.81 10.83 32.37
N CYS A 850 0.55 9.70 31.70
CA CYS A 850 -0.75 9.06 31.60
C CYS A 850 -0.84 7.73 32.36
N ASP A 851 0.30 7.19 32.80
CA ASP A 851 0.41 5.97 33.58
C ASP A 851 0.09 6.19 35.09
N ASN A 852 -0.76 5.32 35.64
CA ASN A 852 -1.14 5.26 37.05
C ASN A 852 -0.28 4.31 37.92
N CYS A 853 0.68 3.57 37.34
CA CYS A 853 1.83 2.99 38.03
C CYS A 853 3.19 3.22 37.32
N PRO A 854 3.72 4.48 37.20
CA PRO A 854 4.94 4.91 36.46
C PRO A 854 6.32 4.24 36.71
N THR A 855 6.36 3.04 37.27
CA THR A 855 7.54 2.25 37.65
C THR A 855 7.26 0.74 37.72
N LEU A 856 6.02 0.29 37.46
CA LEU A 856 5.61 -1.10 37.46
C LEU A 856 4.57 -1.36 36.35
N ALA A 857 5.08 -1.83 35.21
CA ALA A 857 4.35 -2.10 33.99
C ALA A 857 2.92 -2.64 34.18
N ASN A 858 1.94 -1.83 33.81
CA ASN A 858 0.51 -2.14 33.84
C ASN A 858 -0.23 -1.52 32.62
N PRO A 859 -0.08 -2.10 31.41
CA PRO A 859 -0.71 -1.57 30.19
C PRO A 859 -2.25 -1.50 30.27
N ASP A 860 -2.84 -2.17 31.26
CA ASP A 860 -4.28 -2.22 31.53
C ASP A 860 -4.80 -1.04 32.36
N GLN A 861 -3.91 -0.28 33.01
CA GLN A 861 -4.21 0.89 33.85
C GLN A 861 -5.32 0.65 34.89
N ALA A 862 -5.49 -0.59 35.35
CA ALA A 862 -6.60 -0.95 36.21
C ALA A 862 -6.49 -0.26 37.58
N ASP A 863 -7.47 0.56 37.97
CA ASP A 863 -7.60 1.20 39.29
C ASP A 863 -9.02 0.96 39.82
N ASP A 864 -9.18 -0.11 40.62
CA ASP A 864 -10.48 -0.58 41.12
C ASP A 864 -11.11 0.36 42.15
N ASN A 865 -10.32 1.26 42.75
CA ASN A 865 -10.77 2.15 43.82
C ASN A 865 -10.92 3.63 43.37
N GLY A 866 -10.30 4.00 42.24
CA GLY A 866 -10.38 5.31 41.61
C GLY A 866 -9.55 6.40 42.31
N ASP A 867 -8.49 6.04 43.04
CA ASP A 867 -7.61 6.99 43.75
C ASP A 867 -6.48 7.56 42.89
N GLY A 868 -6.32 7.09 41.64
CA GLY A 868 -5.29 7.52 40.71
C GLY A 868 -3.99 6.73 40.82
N LYS A 869 -4.00 5.57 41.48
CA LYS A 869 -2.92 4.58 41.47
C LYS A 869 -3.43 3.23 41.02
N GLY A 870 -2.77 2.65 40.02
CA GLY A 870 -3.14 1.33 39.52
C GLY A 870 -3.03 0.23 40.58
N ASN A 871 -3.90 -0.77 40.47
CA ASN A 871 -4.02 -1.94 41.33
C ASN A 871 -2.65 -2.63 41.57
N LEU A 872 -1.82 -2.70 40.53
CA LEU A 872 -0.49 -3.33 40.58
C LEU A 872 0.50 -2.61 41.52
N CYS A 873 0.38 -1.29 41.67
CA CYS A 873 1.17 -0.48 42.61
C CYS A 873 0.40 -0.06 43.88
N GLN A 874 -0.83 -0.55 44.06
CA GLN A 874 -1.72 -0.17 45.17
C GLN A 874 -1.43 -0.98 46.45
N ASP A 875 -1.10 -2.27 46.32
CA ASP A 875 -1.01 -3.23 47.44
C ASP A 875 0.40 -3.87 47.62
N LEU A 876 1.44 -3.25 47.07
CA LEU A 876 2.82 -3.70 47.31
C LEU A 876 3.17 -3.52 48.81
N PRO A 877 3.58 -4.60 49.52
CA PRO A 877 4.23 -4.41 50.82
C PRO A 877 5.46 -3.53 50.59
N THR A 878 5.65 -2.50 51.42
CA THR A 878 6.81 -1.59 51.28
C THR A 878 8.09 -2.42 51.26
N PRO A 879 8.86 -2.46 50.15
CA PRO A 879 10.01 -3.34 50.02
C PRO A 879 10.99 -3.09 51.16
N VAL A 880 11.35 -4.15 51.89
CA VAL A 880 12.17 -4.03 53.12
C VAL A 880 13.52 -4.65 52.86
N CYS A 881 14.42 -3.83 52.33
CA CYS A 881 15.78 -4.25 52.07
C CYS A 881 16.45 -4.89 53.29
N GLY A 882 17.12 -6.00 53.07
CA GLY A 882 17.80 -6.81 54.09
C GLY A 882 16.91 -7.82 54.79
N ASN A 883 15.82 -8.28 54.16
CA ASN A 883 14.88 -9.25 54.75
C ASN A 883 15.16 -10.72 54.35
N GLY A 884 16.01 -10.95 53.35
CA GLY A 884 16.41 -12.27 52.83
C GLY A 884 15.62 -12.73 51.59
N THR A 885 14.77 -11.88 51.04
CA THR A 885 13.93 -12.14 49.85
C THR A 885 13.97 -10.93 48.92
N ILE A 886 14.03 -11.16 47.61
CA ILE A 886 14.05 -10.07 46.61
C ILE A 886 12.61 -9.80 46.19
N GLU A 887 12.10 -8.60 46.52
CA GLU A 887 10.72 -8.15 46.29
C GLU A 887 10.72 -6.94 45.33
N PRO A 888 9.92 -6.89 44.24
CA PRO A 888 9.94 -5.74 43.32
C PRO A 888 9.67 -4.40 44.05
N PRO A 889 10.48 -3.33 43.82
CA PRO A 889 11.47 -3.12 42.77
C PRO A 889 12.93 -3.33 43.23
N GLU A 890 13.17 -4.18 44.23
CA GLU A 890 14.51 -4.53 44.69
C GLU A 890 15.31 -5.26 43.59
N THR A 891 16.58 -4.88 43.41
CA THR A 891 17.47 -5.50 42.41
C THR A 891 18.44 -6.52 43.02
N CYS A 892 18.40 -6.64 44.34
CA CYS A 892 19.13 -7.56 45.20
C CYS A 892 18.46 -7.55 46.59
N ASP A 893 18.78 -8.56 47.40
CA ASP A 893 18.64 -8.55 48.86
C ASP A 893 19.71 -9.52 49.41
N ASP A 894 20.47 -9.12 50.43
CA ASP A 894 21.52 -9.96 51.04
C ASP A 894 21.27 -10.29 52.53
N ALA A 895 20.00 -10.20 52.95
CA ALA A 895 19.51 -10.41 54.31
C ALA A 895 20.07 -9.44 55.37
N ASN A 896 20.63 -8.28 54.96
CA ASN A 896 20.92 -7.18 55.87
C ASN A 896 20.92 -5.79 55.19
N THR A 897 21.07 -4.70 55.96
CA THR A 897 21.02 -3.30 55.47
C THR A 897 22.38 -2.61 55.55
N LYS A 898 23.44 -3.30 55.14
CA LYS A 898 24.81 -2.79 55.25
C LYS A 898 25.34 -2.51 53.86
N ASP A 899 25.91 -1.33 53.67
CA ASP A 899 26.53 -0.98 52.40
C ASP A 899 27.89 -1.68 52.27
N GLY A 900 28.14 -2.29 51.11
CA GLY A 900 29.41 -2.86 50.67
C GLY A 900 29.57 -4.38 50.74
N ASP A 901 28.51 -5.16 51.02
CA ASP A 901 28.53 -6.63 51.05
C ASP A 901 27.73 -7.36 49.96
N GLY A 902 27.07 -6.63 49.06
CA GLY A 902 26.44 -7.19 47.86
C GLY A 902 25.12 -6.52 47.49
N CYS A 903 24.43 -5.96 48.49
CA CYS A 903 23.22 -5.18 48.32
C CYS A 903 23.27 -3.92 49.20
N SER A 904 22.95 -2.75 48.65
CA SER A 904 22.98 -1.52 49.43
C SER A 904 21.83 -1.48 50.42
N ALA A 905 21.89 -0.60 51.43
CA ALA A 905 20.77 -0.34 52.33
C ALA A 905 19.50 0.23 51.63
N THR A 906 19.51 0.37 50.30
CA THR A 906 18.41 0.81 49.44
C THR A 906 18.09 -0.19 48.31
N CYS A 907 18.55 -1.44 48.44
CA CYS A 907 18.32 -2.56 47.52
C CYS A 907 18.66 -2.31 46.04
N GLN A 908 19.69 -1.49 45.86
CA GLN A 908 20.43 -1.39 44.62
C GLN A 908 21.58 -2.40 44.65
N LYS A 909 21.66 -3.23 43.61
CA LYS A 909 22.71 -4.23 43.46
C LYS A 909 24.06 -3.55 43.43
N GLU A 910 24.83 -3.79 44.48
CA GLU A 910 26.14 -3.17 44.58
C GLU A 910 27.05 -3.77 43.51
N SER A 911 27.51 -2.93 42.60
CA SER A 911 28.70 -3.25 41.82
C SER A 911 29.83 -3.47 42.83
N ALA A 912 30.28 -4.72 42.94
CA ALA A 912 31.25 -5.13 43.95
C ALA A 912 32.43 -4.14 44.01
N PRO A 913 32.85 -3.67 45.20
CA PRO A 913 33.97 -2.74 45.34
C PRO A 913 35.26 -3.32 44.73
N GLY A 914 35.55 -2.96 43.48
CA GLY A 914 36.62 -3.57 42.67
C GLY A 914 36.44 -3.57 41.15
N SER A 915 35.34 -3.03 40.60
CA SER A 915 35.15 -2.92 39.13
C SER A 915 35.97 -1.77 38.48
N ILE A 916 36.15 -0.66 39.19
CA ILE A 916 36.95 0.51 38.78
C ILE A 916 38.36 0.39 39.39
N ALA A 917 39.37 0.17 38.54
CA ALA A 917 40.78 0.13 38.91
C ALA A 917 41.47 1.48 38.76
N VAL A 918 42.68 1.61 39.31
CA VAL A 918 43.55 2.79 39.12
C VAL A 918 43.79 3.01 37.63
N GLY A 919 43.43 4.20 37.13
CA GLY A 919 43.53 4.57 35.72
C GLY A 919 42.40 4.10 34.81
N ASP A 920 41.30 3.50 35.32
CA ASP A 920 40.11 3.19 34.50
C ASP A 920 39.31 4.46 34.13
N LEU A 921 39.39 5.50 34.97
CA LEU A 921 38.87 6.86 34.76
C LEU A 921 40.03 7.84 34.82
N ILE A 922 40.06 8.84 33.93
CA ILE A 922 41.08 9.91 33.96
C ILE A 922 40.46 11.29 33.74
N ILE A 923 41.08 12.32 34.31
CA ILE A 923 40.72 13.72 34.06
C ILE A 923 41.28 14.13 32.69
N SER A 924 40.40 14.51 31.76
CA SER A 924 40.74 14.77 30.35
C SER A 924 40.75 16.25 29.96
N GLU A 925 39.90 17.08 30.58
CA GLU A 925 39.78 18.50 30.25
C GLU A 925 39.35 19.33 31.48
N ILE A 926 39.90 20.55 31.63
CA ILE A 926 39.66 21.44 32.78
C ILE A 926 39.51 22.90 32.31
N MET A 927 38.33 23.48 32.47
CA MET A 927 38.07 24.92 32.33
C MET A 927 38.10 25.58 33.71
N ALA A 928 39.27 26.05 34.14
CA ALA A 928 39.44 26.75 35.42
C ALA A 928 39.11 28.26 35.37
N ASN A 929 38.91 28.84 34.18
CA ASN A 929 38.71 30.30 34.01
C ASN A 929 37.70 30.60 32.90
N GLY A 930 36.41 30.59 33.23
CA GLY A 930 35.33 30.91 32.29
C GLY A 930 35.34 32.39 31.82
N ASN A 931 34.86 32.64 30.60
CA ASN A 931 34.72 33.98 30.03
C ASN A 931 33.25 34.46 30.08
N GLY A 932 32.70 34.52 31.31
CA GLY A 932 31.26 34.71 31.55
C GLY A 932 30.79 36.13 31.92
N GLY A 933 31.70 37.09 32.12
CA GLY A 933 31.36 38.50 32.44
C GLY A 933 30.67 38.77 33.79
N ILE A 934 30.30 37.73 34.55
CA ILE A 934 29.59 37.81 35.84
C ILE A 934 30.24 36.85 36.87
N GLY A 935 31.55 36.98 37.08
CA GLY A 935 32.30 36.11 38.00
C GLY A 935 32.39 34.66 37.53
N ASP A 936 32.68 33.76 38.47
CA ASP A 936 33.34 32.47 38.22
C ASP A 936 32.44 31.38 37.58
N ILE A 937 31.17 31.68 37.27
CA ILE A 937 30.09 30.72 36.95
C ILE A 937 30.23 29.92 35.63
N GLY A 938 31.42 29.86 35.04
CA GLY A 938 31.73 29.13 33.79
C GLY A 938 32.87 28.11 33.90
N GLU A 939 33.27 27.74 35.12
CA GLU A 939 34.19 26.63 35.39
C GLU A 939 33.58 25.26 35.02
N TRP A 940 34.40 24.28 34.64
CA TRP A 940 34.00 22.87 34.52
C TRP A 940 35.22 21.96 34.37
N PHE A 941 35.04 20.66 34.58
CA PHE A 941 36.05 19.64 34.29
C PHE A 941 35.40 18.37 33.71
N GLU A 942 36.21 17.54 33.05
CA GLU A 942 35.79 16.32 32.36
C GLU A 942 36.57 15.10 32.84
N ILE A 943 35.85 13.97 32.94
CA ILE A 943 36.39 12.64 33.22
C ILE A 943 36.11 11.73 32.01
N ALA A 944 37.14 11.06 31.48
CA ALA A 944 37.04 10.07 30.42
C ALA A 944 37.07 8.63 30.98
N ASN A 945 36.20 7.75 30.47
CA ASN A 945 36.28 6.31 30.74
C ASN A 945 37.22 5.62 29.72
N VAL A 946 38.44 5.30 30.18
CA VAL A 946 39.48 4.66 29.37
C VAL A 946 39.63 3.16 29.65
N SER A 947 38.81 2.60 30.54
CA SER A 947 38.87 1.19 30.99
C SER A 947 38.57 0.14 29.91
N GLY A 948 37.97 0.54 28.79
CA GLY A 948 37.43 -0.37 27.77
C GLY A 948 36.17 -1.13 28.20
N LYS A 949 35.56 -0.76 29.33
CA LYS A 949 34.32 -1.36 29.87
C LYS A 949 33.27 -0.27 30.11
N ASN A 950 32.00 -0.67 30.18
CA ASN A 950 30.97 0.21 30.74
C ASN A 950 31.13 0.24 32.26
N LEU A 951 31.16 1.44 32.83
CA LEU A 951 31.29 1.68 34.26
C LEU A 951 30.03 2.39 34.79
N ASP A 952 29.81 2.34 36.09
CA ASP A 952 28.86 3.20 36.81
C ASP A 952 29.69 4.07 37.76
N LEU A 953 29.50 5.39 37.73
CA LEU A 953 30.21 6.33 38.60
C LEU A 953 29.59 6.47 40.00
N ASN A 954 28.50 5.74 40.30
CA ASN A 954 27.94 5.70 41.65
C ASN A 954 28.99 5.25 42.70
N GLY A 955 29.16 6.03 43.78
CA GLY A 955 30.21 5.84 44.79
C GLY A 955 31.56 6.48 44.45
N VAL A 956 31.74 7.06 43.25
CA VAL A 956 32.93 7.87 42.91
C VAL A 956 32.87 9.20 43.66
N THR A 957 34.00 9.57 44.25
CA THR A 957 34.21 10.85 44.95
C THR A 957 35.27 11.66 44.21
N ILE A 958 34.97 12.89 43.86
CA ILE A 958 35.91 13.83 43.24
C ILE A 958 36.31 14.87 44.30
N ALA A 959 37.59 14.91 44.65
CA ALA A 959 38.14 15.77 45.70
C ALA A 959 39.02 16.88 45.09
N GLY A 960 38.92 18.08 45.66
CA GLY A 960 39.75 19.24 45.35
C GLY A 960 40.92 19.38 46.32
N LYS A 961 41.28 20.63 46.65
CA LYS A 961 42.15 20.94 47.80
C LYS A 961 41.50 20.49 49.11
N THR A 962 42.31 20.33 50.15
CA THR A 962 41.85 19.93 51.52
C THR A 962 40.83 20.87 52.18
N SER A 963 40.60 22.06 51.62
CA SER A 963 39.57 23.01 52.03
C SER A 963 38.18 22.71 51.46
N ASP A 964 38.12 21.92 50.40
CA ASP A 964 36.98 21.85 49.50
C ASP A 964 36.05 20.72 49.93
N THR A 965 34.75 20.87 49.68
CA THR A 965 33.76 19.82 49.95
C THR A 965 33.73 18.88 48.74
N PRO A 966 34.14 17.59 48.87
CA PRO A 966 34.18 16.69 47.73
C PRO A 966 32.81 16.53 47.05
N ILE A 967 32.83 16.29 45.75
CA ILE A 967 31.65 15.90 44.97
C ILE A 967 31.49 14.39 45.12
N GLU A 968 30.40 13.96 45.75
CA GLU A 968 30.08 12.55 45.95
C GLU A 968 28.94 12.14 45.00
N ILE A 969 29.22 11.24 44.06
CA ILE A 969 28.21 10.70 43.14
C ILE A 969 27.45 9.59 43.89
N LYS A 970 26.16 9.82 44.15
CA LYS A 970 25.28 8.93 44.94
C LYS A 970 24.04 8.45 44.19
N VAL A 971 24.09 8.51 42.87
CA VAL A 971 23.05 8.08 41.96
C VAL A 971 23.71 7.23 40.87
N PRO A 972 23.01 6.23 40.31
CA PRO A 972 23.47 5.51 39.12
C PRO A 972 23.84 6.50 38.00
N MET A 973 25.08 6.43 37.54
CA MET A 973 25.62 7.27 36.48
C MET A 973 26.44 6.39 35.54
N PRO A 974 25.77 5.65 34.62
CA PRO A 974 26.44 4.79 33.67
C PRO A 974 27.24 5.62 32.67
N LEU A 975 28.50 5.24 32.47
CA LEU A 975 29.43 5.83 31.51
C LEU A 975 30.05 4.71 30.66
N LYS A 976 29.75 4.65 29.36
CA LYS A 976 30.23 3.55 28.50
C LYS A 976 31.73 3.67 28.24
N ALA A 977 32.32 2.59 27.74
CA ALA A 977 33.72 2.57 27.31
C ALA A 977 33.99 3.67 26.27
N GLY A 978 34.92 4.58 26.55
CA GLY A 978 35.28 5.70 25.66
C GLY A 978 34.34 6.91 25.72
N GLU A 979 33.35 6.94 26.61
CA GLU A 979 32.52 8.12 26.86
C GLU A 979 33.15 9.07 27.90
N PHE A 980 32.67 10.32 27.90
CA PHE A 980 33.17 11.43 28.72
C PHE A 980 32.04 12.00 29.60
N ALA A 981 32.35 12.32 30.86
CA ALA A 981 31.44 12.91 31.84
C ALA A 981 31.93 14.29 32.28
N VAL A 982 31.12 15.33 32.05
CA VAL A 982 31.46 16.73 32.29
C VAL A 982 30.71 17.30 33.49
N PHE A 983 31.43 17.87 34.44
CA PHE A 983 30.93 18.42 35.70
C PHE A 983 31.11 19.94 35.73
N GLY A 984 30.09 20.69 36.13
CA GLY A 984 30.12 22.17 36.17
C GLY A 984 29.26 22.76 37.30
N PRO A 985 29.27 24.08 37.53
CA PRO A 985 28.54 24.69 38.64
C PRO A 985 27.09 25.08 38.32
N SER A 986 26.68 24.97 37.06
CA SER A 986 25.38 25.44 36.56
C SER A 986 24.76 24.46 35.56
N SER A 987 23.46 24.21 35.67
CA SER A 987 22.70 23.46 34.65
C SER A 987 22.33 24.30 33.41
N ASP A 988 22.43 25.63 33.52
CA ASP A 988 22.25 26.57 32.41
C ASP A 988 23.51 26.60 31.53
N ALA A 989 23.38 26.04 30.33
CA ALA A 989 24.46 25.91 29.36
C ALA A 989 25.05 27.25 28.91
N THR A 990 24.32 28.36 28.99
CA THR A 990 24.85 29.69 28.65
C THR A 990 25.94 30.15 29.62
N LYS A 991 25.96 29.60 30.84
CA LYS A 991 26.96 29.91 31.87
C LYS A 991 28.24 29.08 31.70
N ASN A 992 28.14 27.80 31.34
CA ASN A 992 29.29 26.91 31.13
C ASN A 992 29.88 26.95 29.70
N GLY A 993 29.84 28.11 29.03
CA GLY A 993 30.42 28.26 27.68
C GLY A 993 29.67 27.56 26.54
N GLY A 994 28.39 27.21 26.73
CA GLY A 994 27.52 26.61 25.72
C GLY A 994 27.18 25.12 25.92
N TYR A 995 27.62 24.51 27.02
CA TYR A 995 27.46 23.09 27.30
C TYR A 995 26.69 22.80 28.62
N LYS A 996 25.90 21.72 28.66
CA LYS A 996 25.10 21.30 29.82
C LYS A 996 25.79 20.13 30.55
N PRO A 997 26.35 20.33 31.76
CA PRO A 997 27.05 19.28 32.50
C PRO A 997 26.11 18.14 32.92
N ILE A 998 26.66 16.92 33.03
CA ILE A 998 25.93 15.73 33.48
C ILE A 998 25.56 15.82 34.97
N MET A 999 26.36 16.55 35.75
CA MET A 999 26.12 16.82 37.17
C MET A 999 26.59 18.22 37.55
N THR A 1000 25.80 18.89 38.38
CA THR A 1000 26.13 20.23 38.90
C THR A 1000 26.74 20.18 40.30
N TYR A 1001 27.86 20.88 40.53
CA TYR A 1001 28.45 21.07 41.86
C TYR A 1001 28.21 22.49 42.40
N THR A 1002 28.34 22.68 43.72
CA THR A 1002 28.26 24.03 44.32
C THR A 1002 29.63 24.68 44.27
N GLN A 1003 29.84 25.62 43.33
CA GLN A 1003 31.13 26.31 43.13
C GLN A 1003 31.75 26.87 44.41
N SER A 1004 30.97 27.53 45.27
CA SER A 1004 31.47 28.09 46.54
C SER A 1004 31.94 27.06 47.57
N LYS A 1005 31.78 25.76 47.28
CA LYS A 1005 32.28 24.62 48.06
C LYS A 1005 33.36 23.81 47.33
N PHE A 1006 33.48 23.97 46.01
CA PHE A 1006 34.43 23.28 45.15
C PHE A 1006 34.82 24.22 43.99
N PRO A 1007 35.63 25.26 44.24
CA PRO A 1007 36.08 26.19 43.21
C PRO A 1007 37.25 25.59 42.43
N LEU A 1008 37.28 25.74 41.11
CA LEU A 1008 38.47 25.39 40.33
C LEU A 1008 39.46 26.56 40.41
N GLY A 1009 40.58 26.34 41.11
CA GLY A 1009 41.60 27.36 41.30
C GLY A 1009 42.23 27.79 39.97
N ASN A 1010 42.46 29.10 39.82
CA ASN A 1010 43.19 29.66 38.68
C ASN A 1010 44.71 29.43 38.77
N ASP A 1011 45.24 29.12 39.96
CA ASP A 1011 46.66 28.88 40.24
C ASP A 1011 46.80 27.67 41.20
N ASP A 1012 47.87 26.87 41.02
CA ASP A 1012 48.31 25.76 41.89
C ASP A 1012 47.14 24.89 42.43
N ASP A 1013 46.31 24.27 41.57
CA ASP A 1013 45.11 23.52 42.00
C ASP A 1013 45.15 22.01 41.71
N THR A 1014 44.28 21.22 42.34
CA THR A 1014 44.32 19.74 42.25
C THR A 1014 42.94 19.12 42.26
N LEU A 1015 42.71 18.20 41.31
CA LEU A 1015 41.54 17.34 41.23
C LEU A 1015 41.96 15.87 41.43
N THR A 1016 41.17 15.10 42.18
CA THR A 1016 41.44 13.70 42.49
C THR A 1016 40.18 12.85 42.41
N ILE A 1017 40.18 11.82 41.56
CA ILE A 1017 39.10 10.83 41.46
C ILE A 1017 39.37 9.71 42.47
N LYS A 1018 38.37 9.32 43.26
CA LYS A 1018 38.47 8.25 44.28
C LYS A 1018 37.27 7.32 44.26
N VAL A 1019 37.50 6.06 44.64
CA VAL A 1019 36.47 5.09 45.03
C VAL A 1019 36.81 4.61 46.44
N GLY A 1020 36.06 5.09 47.44
CA GLY A 1020 36.41 4.92 48.85
C GLY A 1020 37.81 5.46 49.16
N ALA A 1021 38.71 4.57 49.60
CA ALA A 1021 40.12 4.91 49.89
C ALA A 1021 41.06 4.79 48.67
N LEU A 1022 40.60 4.24 47.54
CA LEU A 1022 41.41 4.07 46.34
C LEU A 1022 41.42 5.37 45.53
N VAL A 1023 42.61 5.89 45.23
CA VAL A 1023 42.78 6.97 44.26
C VAL A 1023 42.81 6.35 42.86
N ILE A 1024 41.90 6.77 41.99
CA ILE A 1024 41.79 6.31 40.61
C ILE A 1024 42.69 7.14 39.69
N ASP A 1025 42.67 8.46 39.88
CA ASP A 1025 43.44 9.44 39.11
C ASP A 1025 43.68 10.73 39.92
N THR A 1026 44.69 11.53 39.57
CA THR A 1026 44.99 12.84 40.18
C THR A 1026 45.68 13.79 39.22
N VAL A 1027 45.12 14.97 38.99
CA VAL A 1027 45.75 16.03 38.20
C VAL A 1027 45.95 17.27 39.06
N THR A 1028 47.21 17.72 39.17
CA THR A 1028 47.60 18.99 39.78
C THR A 1028 48.05 19.95 38.67
N TYR A 1029 47.29 21.02 38.44
CA TYR A 1029 47.49 21.93 37.30
C TYR A 1029 47.89 23.36 37.73
N ASP A 1030 48.50 24.09 36.78
CA ASP A 1030 49.17 25.39 36.95
C ASP A 1030 50.13 25.47 38.16
N ASP A 1031 50.78 24.34 38.49
CA ASP A 1031 51.75 24.27 39.58
C ASP A 1031 53.04 25.04 39.21
N SER A 1032 53.18 26.19 39.85
CA SER A 1032 54.27 27.14 39.71
C SER A 1032 55.63 26.60 40.18
N SER A 1033 55.66 25.51 40.96
CA SER A 1033 56.84 24.90 41.55
C SER A 1033 57.50 23.81 40.70
N VAL A 1034 56.75 23.12 39.83
CA VAL A 1034 57.25 22.04 38.94
C VAL A 1034 57.54 22.47 37.50
N GLY A 1035 57.29 23.74 37.18
CA GLY A 1035 57.71 24.42 35.96
C GLY A 1035 56.78 24.21 34.76
N LYS A 1036 55.96 25.23 34.49
CA LYS A 1036 55.15 25.45 33.27
C LYS A 1036 54.38 24.24 32.74
N TRP A 1037 53.26 23.98 33.40
CA TRP A 1037 52.00 23.69 32.72
C TRP A 1037 51.64 24.84 31.72
N PRO A 1038 50.71 24.62 30.78
CA PRO A 1038 50.06 25.73 30.07
C PRO A 1038 49.32 26.59 31.11
N SER A 1039 49.63 27.90 31.17
CA SER A 1039 48.99 28.79 32.14
C SER A 1039 47.49 28.94 31.86
N VAL A 1040 46.68 28.84 32.91
CA VAL A 1040 45.23 29.00 32.86
C VAL A 1040 44.91 30.33 32.17
N THR A 1041 44.12 30.25 31.09
CA THR A 1041 43.82 31.37 30.21
C THR A 1041 42.31 31.55 30.12
N GLN A 1042 41.83 32.77 30.38
CA GLN A 1042 40.40 33.07 30.35
C GLN A 1042 39.72 32.61 29.06
N GLY A 1043 38.62 31.86 29.23
CA GLY A 1043 37.83 31.27 28.16
C GLY A 1043 38.47 30.04 27.49
N LYS A 1044 39.56 29.48 28.01
CA LYS A 1044 40.22 28.31 27.42
C LYS A 1044 40.41 27.19 28.43
N ALA A 1045 39.90 26.01 28.10
CA ALA A 1045 40.21 24.80 28.83
C ALA A 1045 41.69 24.40 28.65
N LEU A 1046 42.24 23.77 29.69
CA LEU A 1046 43.38 22.88 29.62
C LEU A 1046 42.85 21.52 29.13
N GLN A 1047 43.32 21.03 27.99
CA GLN A 1047 42.95 19.72 27.44
C GLN A 1047 44.17 18.80 27.38
N LEU A 1048 43.96 17.53 27.74
CA LEU A 1048 44.90 16.45 27.52
C LEU A 1048 44.92 16.08 26.03
N SER A 1049 46.10 15.92 25.42
CA SER A 1049 46.23 15.59 24.01
C SER A 1049 45.51 14.27 23.67
N ALA A 1050 44.77 14.24 22.56
CA ALA A 1050 43.99 13.06 22.15
C ALA A 1050 44.81 11.76 22.03
N ASP A 1051 46.08 11.87 21.63
CA ASP A 1051 47.03 10.77 21.50
C ASP A 1051 47.76 10.43 22.83
N LYS A 1052 47.28 10.98 23.94
CA LYS A 1052 47.79 10.86 25.32
C LYS A 1052 46.67 10.61 26.34
N LEU A 1053 45.53 10.09 25.89
CA LEU A 1053 44.37 9.76 26.71
C LEU A 1053 44.62 8.45 27.52
N ASP A 1054 45.64 8.47 28.40
CA ASP A 1054 45.99 7.37 29.29
C ASP A 1054 46.47 7.87 30.67
N ALA A 1055 46.24 7.04 31.70
CA ALA A 1055 46.47 7.33 33.12
C ALA A 1055 47.95 7.41 33.57
N LYS A 1056 48.90 7.52 32.63
CA LYS A 1056 50.31 7.84 32.91
C LYS A 1056 50.77 9.08 32.16
N ALA A 1057 50.07 9.46 31.11
CA ALA A 1057 50.35 10.65 30.32
C ALA A 1057 49.66 11.90 30.89
N ASN A 1058 48.50 11.75 31.52
CA ASN A 1058 47.77 12.85 32.19
C ASN A 1058 48.51 13.43 33.42
N ASP A 1059 49.28 12.62 34.15
CA ASP A 1059 50.25 13.08 35.16
C ASP A 1059 51.35 13.99 34.57
N GLY A 1060 51.59 13.89 33.26
CA GLY A 1060 52.67 14.55 32.54
C GLY A 1060 52.24 15.88 31.92
N LYS A 1061 52.68 17.00 32.50
CA LYS A 1061 52.45 18.38 31.99
C LYS A 1061 52.72 18.61 30.48
N GLU A 1062 53.56 17.79 29.85
CA GLU A 1062 53.87 17.89 28.41
C GLU A 1062 52.78 17.28 27.50
N ALA A 1063 51.82 16.54 28.07
CA ALA A 1063 50.64 16.03 27.38
C ALA A 1063 49.47 17.04 27.34
N TRP A 1064 49.55 18.13 28.09
CA TRP A 1064 48.48 19.13 28.21
C TRP A 1064 48.73 20.39 27.37
N CYS A 1065 47.66 20.96 26.82
CA CYS A 1065 47.71 22.24 26.10
C CYS A 1065 46.43 23.06 26.28
N LEU A 1066 46.47 24.33 25.91
CA LEU A 1066 45.26 25.17 25.84
C LEU A 1066 44.41 24.79 24.63
N ALA A 1067 43.11 24.63 24.85
CA ALA A 1067 42.15 24.28 23.81
C ALA A 1067 42.10 25.32 22.67
N THR A 1068 41.80 24.80 21.47
CA THR A 1068 41.71 25.59 20.23
C THR A 1068 40.39 25.41 19.47
N ALA A 1069 39.62 24.34 19.76
CA ALA A 1069 38.26 24.19 19.30
C ALA A 1069 37.36 25.22 19.99
N LYS A 1070 36.45 25.87 19.24
CA LYS A 1070 35.52 26.88 19.79
C LYS A 1070 34.23 26.22 20.27
N ILE A 1071 33.70 26.69 21.40
CA ILE A 1071 32.42 26.23 21.96
C ILE A 1071 31.48 27.40 22.27
N GLY A 1072 30.18 27.10 22.25
CA GLY A 1072 29.09 28.04 22.49
C GLY A 1072 28.78 28.99 21.33
N THR A 1073 27.55 29.53 21.32
CA THR A 1073 27.00 30.38 20.26
C THR A 1073 27.74 31.70 20.05
N ALA A 1074 28.52 32.17 21.03
CA ALA A 1074 29.34 33.38 20.92
C ALA A 1074 30.78 33.10 20.39
N GLY A 1075 31.23 31.84 20.37
CA GLY A 1075 32.60 31.48 19.95
C GLY A 1075 33.73 32.10 20.78
N THR A 1076 33.44 32.48 22.03
CA THR A 1076 34.34 33.14 22.99
C THR A 1076 35.00 32.18 23.99
N HIS A 1077 34.56 30.93 24.02
CA HIS A 1077 35.11 29.85 24.83
C HIS A 1077 35.78 28.79 23.93
N PHE A 1078 36.76 28.08 24.48
CA PHE A 1078 37.50 27.03 23.79
C PHE A 1078 37.62 25.78 24.65
N GLY A 1079 37.26 24.61 24.08
CA GLY A 1079 37.28 23.30 24.72
C GLY A 1079 36.61 22.23 23.86
N THR A 1080 36.46 21.01 24.38
CA THR A 1080 35.80 19.86 23.73
C THR A 1080 34.86 19.08 24.66
N PRO A 1081 34.04 19.73 25.53
CA PRO A 1081 33.27 19.03 26.56
C PRO A 1081 32.32 17.98 25.98
N GLY A 1082 32.42 16.75 26.49
CA GLY A 1082 31.64 15.59 26.07
C GLY A 1082 32.13 14.96 24.76
N MET A 1083 33.30 15.34 24.25
CA MET A 1083 33.86 14.87 22.98
C MET A 1083 35.38 14.61 23.08
N PRO A 1084 35.96 13.77 22.20
CA PRO A 1084 37.40 13.59 22.17
C PRO A 1084 38.17 14.90 21.96
N ASN A 1085 39.14 15.14 22.83
CA ASN A 1085 40.07 16.27 22.75
C ASN A 1085 40.81 16.36 21.40
N THR A 1086 41.42 17.51 21.12
CA THR A 1086 42.31 17.66 19.97
C THR A 1086 43.76 17.23 20.29
N VAL A 1087 44.55 16.85 19.27
CA VAL A 1087 45.99 16.58 19.47
C VAL A 1087 46.73 17.90 19.68
N CYS A 1088 47.49 18.00 20.77
CA CYS A 1088 48.22 19.22 21.12
C CYS A 1088 49.24 19.59 20.03
N GLY A 1089 49.12 20.82 19.51
CA GLY A 1089 49.97 21.34 18.43
C GLY A 1089 49.45 21.07 17.01
N ALA A 1090 48.31 20.39 16.84
CA ALA A 1090 47.64 20.29 15.55
C ALA A 1090 47.11 21.67 15.08
N PRO A 1091 47.14 21.98 13.77
CA PRO A 1091 46.52 23.20 13.27
C PRO A 1091 44.99 23.14 13.36
N PRO A 1092 44.28 24.28 13.50
CA PRO A 1092 42.83 24.30 13.61
C PRO A 1092 42.14 23.59 12.43
N PRO A 1093 41.05 22.84 12.65
CA PRO A 1093 40.24 22.24 11.58
C PRO A 1093 39.86 23.29 10.53
N GLY A 1094 40.20 23.03 9.26
CA GLY A 1094 40.00 23.98 8.15
C GLY A 1094 41.22 24.85 7.80
N SER A 1095 42.35 24.74 8.52
CA SER A 1095 43.60 25.39 8.09
C SER A 1095 44.23 24.63 6.91
N PRO A 1096 44.61 25.29 5.80
CA PRO A 1096 45.25 24.60 4.68
C PRO A 1096 46.63 24.08 5.10
N ALA A 1097 46.91 22.81 4.80
CA ALA A 1097 48.18 22.16 5.13
C ALA A 1097 49.39 22.95 4.58
N PRO A 1098 50.53 22.99 5.31
CA PRO A 1098 51.71 23.73 4.86
C PRO A 1098 52.21 23.21 3.50
N LYS A 1099 52.26 24.12 2.53
CA LYS A 1099 52.72 23.85 1.14
C LYS A 1099 54.24 23.61 1.09
N SER A 1100 54.72 22.50 1.63
CA SER A 1100 56.14 22.10 1.54
C SER A 1100 56.40 20.59 1.40
N ALA A 1101 55.43 19.71 1.68
CA ALA A 1101 55.61 18.26 1.53
C ALA A 1101 55.42 17.73 0.09
N TRP A 1102 54.80 18.51 -0.80
CA TRP A 1102 54.39 18.07 -2.14
C TRP A 1102 55.50 18.11 -3.21
N SER A 1103 56.70 18.60 -2.90
CA SER A 1103 57.84 18.62 -3.83
C SER A 1103 58.73 17.36 -3.77
N SER A 1104 58.57 16.50 -2.76
CA SER A 1104 59.45 15.35 -2.55
C SER A 1104 58.94 14.03 -3.14
N PHE A 1105 57.64 13.90 -3.43
CA PHE A 1105 57.06 12.63 -3.90
C PHE A 1105 57.37 12.32 -5.37
N TRP A 1106 57.53 13.35 -6.21
CA TRP A 1106 57.92 13.19 -7.63
C TRP A 1106 59.40 12.89 -7.86
N ALA A 1107 60.26 13.08 -6.85
CA ALA A 1107 61.71 12.91 -6.97
C ALA A 1107 62.20 11.46 -6.79
N TRP A 1108 61.31 10.52 -6.41
CA TRP A 1108 61.68 9.11 -6.18
C TRP A 1108 61.34 8.18 -7.36
N PHE A 1109 60.36 8.52 -8.21
CA PHE A 1109 59.94 7.67 -9.33
C PHE A 1109 60.73 7.86 -10.64
N PHE A 1110 61.60 8.88 -10.72
CA PHE A 1110 62.48 9.12 -11.88
C PHE A 1110 63.89 9.54 -11.43
N GLY A 1111 64.64 8.64 -10.78
CA GLY A 1111 66.04 8.90 -10.44
C GLY A 1111 66.74 7.86 -9.56
N ASN A 1112 67.34 6.85 -10.21
CA ASN A 1112 68.08 5.69 -9.67
C ASN A 1112 67.24 4.56 -9.06
#